data_AF-A0A2N2EBC0-F1
#
_entry.id   AF-A0A2N2EBC0-F1
#
_cell.length_a   1.000
_cell.length_b   1.000
_cell.length_c   1.000
_cell.angle_alpha   90.00
_cell.angle_beta   90.00
_cell.angle_gamma   90.00
#
_symmetry.space_group_name_H-M   'P 1'
#
loop_
_entity.id
_entity.type
_entity.pdbx_description
1 polymer ?
#
loop_
_entity_poly.entity_id
_entity_poly.type
_entity_poly.pdbx_seq_one_letter_code
_entity_poly.pdbx_strand_id
1 'polypeptide(L)'
;MNKKILKTLEFDKILQLLTTYAISSIGKEVASQLTPYTDINIINEKLEETADATNLIIRQGSLPLGGIKNIQKCLKRLEIGGNLSIHELLDISELLRVTKKVISYANQCGEFLDTTSIKDMFQLLDSVHVLYTEITRCILSEEEIADDASAKLQTLRRDIQSTHSKIRQHLNKILTSSNYKIMLQDSLITVKNDRFCVPIKAEYRSSFPGMIHEQSSSGSTLFIEPLSVVELNNTLKTLIDDEGKEIERILAELSGRAAEHIYVLESNQTILSKLDFIFAKGELALNMRCSKPIFNTDKKINLKKACHPLLDPKTVVPTDLYIGDNFNTLVITGPNTGGKTVTLKTVGLLSLMGQAGLYIPAFDNSSLTVFEEIFADIGDEQSIAQSLSTFSSHMTNIIEILSSANENSLVLFDELGAGTDPTEGAALAMAILENLYSRQVITIATTHYSELKVYALSTKGVENASQEFDVQTLRPTYKLLIGVPGKSNAFAISKRLGLSDDIIDEAKNLLEGKEIRFEDLITDLEMNKKQALYEKEKAERFRVEAEKLQKEVQIQKDKVSSQKERILTEAKEEAYAILYAAKQDADNIIKDMNQLVKNSKTLTSGDLEKNRSQLRNALTDLESKIVSPSRKQKATSPTSVKKGDTVHVYSLDQSGTVISAPNNKGEVQVQLGIMQTKVNISDITLKQDNSGEVSNKRSPRTSGKKMDLNKSLSMSSELDVRGTTSDEALTLVEKYLDDAYLSHLPQVTIIHGKGTGALRMAIHSQLKKIKYVKAFRLGVYGEGETGVTIVELK
;
A
#
# COMPACT_ATOMS: atom_id res chain seq x y z
N MET A 1 17.45 14.27 21.26
CA MET A 1 16.60 13.14 21.67
C MET A 1 17.22 12.33 22.81
N ASN A 2 16.50 12.18 23.93
CA ASN A 2 16.93 11.46 25.12
C ASN A 2 17.18 9.95 24.85
N LYS A 3 18.39 9.43 25.12
CA LYS A 3 18.71 8.00 24.90
C LYS A 3 17.85 7.02 25.70
N LYS A 4 17.32 7.43 26.86
CA LYS A 4 16.41 6.62 27.68
C LYS A 4 15.13 6.29 26.92
N ILE A 5 14.60 7.25 26.14
CA ILE A 5 13.34 7.07 25.41
C ILE A 5 13.41 5.98 24.35
N LEU A 6 14.56 5.84 23.69
CA LEU A 6 14.76 4.83 22.64
C LEU A 6 14.62 3.41 23.20
N LYS A 7 15.00 3.20 24.47
CA LYS A 7 14.79 1.92 25.16
C LYS A 7 13.38 1.77 25.70
N THR A 8 12.82 2.82 26.31
CA THR A 8 11.45 2.80 26.88
C THR A 8 10.40 2.49 25.81
N LEU A 9 10.55 3.05 24.61
CA LEU A 9 9.68 2.82 23.46
C LEU A 9 10.13 1.64 22.58
N GLU A 10 11.16 0.89 23.00
CA GLU A 10 11.63 -0.33 22.33
C GLU A 10 12.14 -0.11 20.89
N PHE A 11 12.64 1.10 20.60
CA PHE A 11 13.25 1.44 19.30
C PHE A 11 14.54 0.65 19.07
N ASP A 12 15.27 0.30 20.12
CA ASP A 12 16.44 -0.58 20.04
C ASP A 12 16.10 -1.96 19.46
N LYS A 13 14.89 -2.49 19.72
CA LYS A 13 14.42 -3.74 19.09
C LYS A 13 14.14 -3.55 17.60
N ILE A 14 13.68 -2.38 17.17
CA ILE A 14 13.54 -2.05 15.73
C ILE A 14 14.91 -1.97 15.06
N LEU A 15 15.90 -1.37 15.73
CA LEU A 15 17.27 -1.35 15.22
C LEU A 15 17.85 -2.76 15.10
N GLN A 16 17.61 -3.63 16.09
CA GLN A 16 18.00 -5.04 16.00
C GLN A 16 17.36 -5.72 14.79
N LEU A 17 16.06 -5.53 14.55
CA LEU A 17 15.39 -6.05 13.35
C LEU A 17 16.02 -5.49 12.07
N LEU A 18 16.25 -4.17 12.00
CA LEU A 18 16.89 -3.52 10.86
C LEU A 18 18.28 -4.12 10.55
N THR A 19 19.09 -4.38 11.58
CA THR A 19 20.42 -4.99 11.41
C THR A 19 20.37 -6.42 10.87
N THR A 20 19.25 -7.14 11.00
CA THR A 20 19.10 -8.47 10.39
C THR A 20 18.92 -8.41 8.87
N TYR A 21 18.41 -7.28 8.35
CA TYR A 21 18.22 -7.06 6.91
C TYR A 21 19.45 -6.45 6.22
N ALA A 22 20.34 -5.81 6.97
CA ALA A 22 21.63 -5.38 6.44
C ALA A 22 22.53 -6.60 6.16
N ILE A 23 23.09 -6.68 4.96
CA ILE A 23 23.83 -7.86 4.50
C ILE A 23 25.31 -7.79 4.92
N SER A 24 25.92 -6.61 4.79
CA SER A 24 27.33 -6.39 5.06
C SER A 24 27.59 -6.05 6.54
N SER A 25 28.83 -6.29 7.00
CA SER A 25 29.22 -5.92 8.37
C SER A 25 29.20 -4.40 8.59
N ILE A 26 29.59 -3.62 7.59
CA ILE A 26 29.58 -2.16 7.61
C ILE A 26 28.16 -1.58 7.58
N GLY A 27 27.24 -2.16 6.80
CA GLY A 27 25.84 -1.74 6.79
C GLY A 27 25.12 -2.03 8.10
N LYS A 28 25.45 -3.16 8.76
CA LYS A 28 24.97 -3.47 10.12
C LYS A 28 25.43 -2.45 11.15
N GLU A 29 26.67 -2.00 11.05
CA GLU A 29 27.19 -0.96 11.94
C GLU A 29 26.42 0.35 11.77
N VAL A 30 26.21 0.80 10.53
CA VAL A 30 25.40 2.00 10.22
C VAL A 30 23.96 1.84 10.71
N ALA A 31 23.33 0.68 10.47
CA ALA A 31 21.98 0.40 10.93
C ALA A 31 21.83 0.46 12.46
N SER A 32 22.83 -0.04 13.20
CA SER A 32 22.81 -0.06 14.67
C SER A 32 22.94 1.32 15.31
N GLN A 33 23.49 2.30 14.58
CA GLN A 33 23.73 3.67 15.05
C GLN A 33 22.64 4.65 14.63
N LEU A 34 21.60 4.19 13.94
CA LEU A 34 20.51 5.03 13.46
C LEU A 34 19.80 5.74 14.64
N THR A 35 19.70 7.07 14.54
CA THR A 35 18.94 7.90 15.48
C THR A 35 17.91 8.74 14.76
N PRO A 36 16.78 9.07 15.41
CA PRO A 36 15.77 9.97 14.83
C PRO A 36 16.34 11.36 14.54
N TYR A 37 15.92 11.95 13.42
CA TYR A 37 16.24 13.32 13.01
C TYR A 37 15.15 14.29 13.48
N THR A 38 15.49 15.57 13.58
CA THR A 38 14.57 16.66 13.96
C THR A 38 14.37 17.70 12.85
N ASP A 39 15.07 17.55 11.71
CA ASP A 39 14.90 18.41 10.54
C ASP A 39 13.99 17.70 9.53
N ILE A 40 12.86 18.32 9.19
CA ILE A 40 11.88 17.77 8.26
C ILE A 40 12.45 17.49 6.86
N ASN A 41 13.42 18.29 6.40
CA ASN A 41 14.04 18.10 5.09
C ASN A 41 14.88 16.82 5.08
N ILE A 42 15.67 16.61 6.14
CA ILE A 42 16.46 15.38 6.32
C ILE A 42 15.54 14.17 6.45
N ILE A 43 14.47 14.26 7.24
CA ILE A 43 13.49 13.18 7.40
C ILE A 43 12.89 12.80 6.03
N ASN A 44 12.45 13.78 5.26
CA ASN A 44 11.86 13.55 3.94
C ASN A 44 12.87 12.96 2.95
N GLU A 45 14.12 13.44 2.95
CA GLU A 45 15.21 12.85 2.15
C GLU A 45 15.43 11.37 2.51
N LYS A 46 15.53 11.05 3.82
CA LYS A 46 15.75 9.66 4.28
C LYS A 46 14.55 8.75 4.05
N LEU A 47 13.33 9.29 4.06
CA LEU A 47 12.13 8.56 3.67
C LEU A 47 12.05 8.33 2.16
N GLU A 48 12.56 9.26 1.34
CA GLU A 48 12.65 9.09 -0.11
C GLU A 48 13.67 8.02 -0.48
N GLU A 49 14.85 8.02 0.15
CA GLU A 49 15.84 6.94 -0.01
C GLU A 49 15.21 5.57 0.31
N THR A 50 14.44 5.47 1.40
CA THR A 50 13.73 4.24 1.77
C THR A 50 12.68 3.88 0.74
N ALA A 51 11.95 4.87 0.20
CA ALA A 51 10.97 4.66 -0.87
C ALA A 51 11.58 4.07 -2.13
N ASP A 52 12.70 4.63 -2.56
CA ASP A 52 13.42 4.19 -3.74
C ASP A 52 13.94 2.78 -3.56
N ALA A 53 14.56 2.46 -2.42
CA ALA A 53 14.97 1.10 -2.12
C ALA A 53 13.80 0.12 -2.10
N THR A 54 12.69 0.43 -1.41
CA THR A 54 11.51 -0.43 -1.40
C THR A 54 11.00 -0.70 -2.82
N ASN A 55 10.92 0.34 -3.67
CA ASN A 55 10.48 0.19 -5.06
C ASN A 55 11.46 -0.61 -5.92
N LEU A 56 12.78 -0.43 -5.74
CA LEU A 56 13.81 -1.20 -6.43
C LEU A 56 13.76 -2.68 -6.02
N ILE A 57 13.59 -2.98 -4.73
CA ILE A 57 13.46 -4.35 -4.23
C ILE A 57 12.23 -5.04 -4.84
N ILE A 58 11.07 -4.36 -4.88
CA ILE A 58 9.85 -4.92 -5.49
C ILE A 58 10.07 -5.24 -6.99
N ARG A 59 10.82 -4.40 -7.72
CA ARG A 59 11.00 -4.52 -9.17
C ARG A 59 12.09 -5.50 -9.59
N GLN A 60 13.24 -5.44 -8.93
CA GLN A 60 14.48 -6.13 -9.35
C GLN A 60 15.02 -7.09 -8.28
N GLY A 61 14.42 -7.12 -7.09
CA GLY A 61 14.92 -7.87 -5.95
C GLY A 61 16.00 -7.13 -5.16
N SER A 62 16.52 -7.81 -4.13
CA SER A 62 17.48 -7.27 -3.18
C SER A 62 18.85 -7.00 -3.80
N LEU A 63 19.58 -6.04 -3.25
CA LEU A 63 20.90 -5.65 -3.74
C LEU A 63 21.97 -6.71 -3.37
N PRO A 64 22.84 -7.16 -4.30
CA PRO A 64 23.76 -8.27 -4.06
C PRO A 64 25.01 -7.83 -3.28
N LEU A 65 24.86 -7.53 -1.99
CA LEU A 65 25.91 -6.96 -1.13
C LEU A 65 26.70 -7.98 -0.29
N GLY A 66 26.50 -9.27 -0.54
CA GLY A 66 27.14 -10.35 0.22
C GLY A 66 28.66 -10.37 0.07
N GLY A 67 29.36 -10.46 1.20
CA GLY A 67 30.82 -10.65 1.28
C GLY A 67 31.62 -9.41 1.69
N ILE A 68 31.02 -8.21 1.72
CA ILE A 68 31.73 -6.98 2.06
C ILE A 68 32.17 -6.98 3.54
N LYS A 69 33.45 -6.71 3.76
CA LYS A 69 34.05 -6.46 5.08
C LYS A 69 34.60 -5.03 5.18
N ASN A 70 34.90 -4.61 6.40
CA ASN A 70 35.50 -3.30 6.67
C ASN A 70 37.01 -3.33 6.35
N ILE A 71 37.41 -2.63 5.29
CA ILE A 71 38.80 -2.48 4.82
C ILE A 71 39.48 -1.19 5.32
N GLN A 72 38.87 -0.41 6.23
CA GLN A 72 39.46 0.87 6.69
C GLN A 72 40.87 0.69 7.27
N LYS A 73 41.11 -0.44 7.96
CA LYS A 73 42.44 -0.77 8.49
C LYS A 73 43.45 -1.03 7.37
N CYS A 74 43.03 -1.72 6.32
CA CYS A 74 43.84 -1.98 5.12
C CYS A 74 44.19 -0.66 4.43
N LEU A 75 43.21 0.22 4.23
CA LEU A 75 43.40 1.53 3.58
C LEU A 75 44.40 2.41 4.34
N LYS A 76 44.25 2.54 5.66
CA LYS A 76 45.22 3.28 6.50
C LYS A 76 46.64 2.71 6.43
N ARG A 77 46.77 1.39 6.29
CA ARG A 77 48.07 0.73 6.15
C ARG A 77 48.70 1.01 4.79
N LEU A 78 47.90 1.06 3.72
CA LEU A 78 48.36 1.47 2.39
C LEU A 78 48.80 2.95 2.36
N GLU A 79 48.08 3.84 3.05
CA GLU A 79 48.41 5.28 3.13
C GLU A 79 49.81 5.54 3.70
N ILE A 80 50.24 4.75 4.68
CA ILE A 80 51.57 4.84 5.29
C ILE A 80 52.64 4.03 4.53
N GLY A 81 52.30 3.48 3.35
CA GLY A 81 53.21 2.70 2.51
C GLY A 81 53.47 1.27 2.99
N GLY A 82 52.58 0.70 3.80
CA GLY A 82 52.68 -0.67 4.28
C GLY A 82 52.12 -1.70 3.30
N ASN A 83 52.68 -2.92 3.33
CA ASN A 83 52.21 -4.03 2.51
C ASN A 83 51.01 -4.74 3.16
N LEU A 84 50.08 -5.21 2.34
CA LEU A 84 48.93 -6.01 2.75
C LEU A 84 49.23 -7.52 2.66
N SER A 85 48.57 -8.27 3.52
CA SER A 85 48.53 -9.73 3.50
C SER A 85 47.55 -10.27 2.45
N ILE A 86 47.60 -11.59 2.22
CA ILE A 86 46.68 -12.29 1.31
C ILE A 86 45.22 -12.02 1.69
N HIS A 87 44.86 -12.17 2.97
CA HIS A 87 43.50 -11.92 3.46
C HIS A 87 43.03 -10.48 3.21
N GLU A 88 43.90 -9.49 3.49
CA GLU A 88 43.56 -8.07 3.31
C GLU A 88 43.35 -7.72 1.83
N LEU A 89 44.16 -8.29 0.91
CA LEU A 89 43.97 -8.11 -0.54
C LEU A 89 42.71 -8.83 -1.06
N LEU A 90 42.39 -10.01 -0.51
CA LEU A 90 41.15 -10.72 -0.84
C LEU A 90 39.92 -9.93 -0.36
N ASP A 91 39.97 -9.28 0.79
CA ASP A 91 38.88 -8.41 1.27
C ASP A 91 38.66 -7.21 0.33
N ILE A 92 39.74 -6.60 -0.21
CA ILE A 92 39.66 -5.57 -1.25
C ILE A 92 39.07 -6.13 -2.54
N SER A 93 39.53 -7.31 -2.98
CA SER A 93 39.01 -8.00 -4.16
C SER A 93 37.51 -8.27 -4.05
N GLU A 94 37.05 -8.69 -2.88
CA GLU A 94 35.65 -8.97 -2.60
C GLU A 94 34.79 -7.70 -2.65
N LEU A 95 35.29 -6.58 -2.10
CA LEU A 95 34.66 -5.26 -2.24
C LEU A 95 34.48 -4.88 -3.71
N LEU A 96 35.52 -5.01 -4.53
CA LEU A 96 35.47 -4.68 -5.97
C LEU A 96 34.54 -5.63 -6.73
N ARG A 97 34.54 -6.92 -6.39
CA ARG A 97 33.62 -7.93 -6.94
C ARG A 97 32.17 -7.54 -6.69
N VAL A 98 31.85 -7.13 -5.46
CA VAL A 98 30.50 -6.69 -5.10
C VAL A 98 30.16 -5.36 -5.77
N THR A 99 31.09 -4.41 -5.83
CA THR A 99 30.93 -3.15 -6.55
C THR A 99 30.52 -3.40 -8.00
N LYS A 100 31.22 -4.31 -8.70
CA LYS A 100 30.87 -4.71 -10.08
C LYS A 100 29.46 -5.30 -10.19
N LYS A 101 29.03 -6.13 -9.22
CA LYS A 101 27.67 -6.69 -9.20
C LYS A 101 26.61 -5.60 -8.96
N VAL A 102 26.87 -4.65 -8.09
CA VAL A 102 25.98 -3.52 -7.79
C VAL A 102 25.85 -2.59 -9.02
N ILE A 103 26.94 -2.32 -9.72
CA ILE A 103 26.90 -1.59 -11.00
C ILE A 103 26.07 -2.37 -12.04
N SER A 104 26.22 -3.69 -12.12
CA SER A 104 25.40 -4.52 -13.02
C SER A 104 23.91 -4.48 -12.64
N TYR A 105 23.57 -4.47 -11.36
CA TYR A 105 22.20 -4.32 -10.87
C TYR A 105 21.62 -2.95 -11.27
N ALA A 106 22.39 -1.88 -11.10
CA ALA A 106 22.00 -0.53 -11.51
C ALA A 106 21.70 -0.46 -13.02
N ASN A 107 22.56 -1.06 -13.85
CA ASN A 107 22.35 -1.12 -15.30
C ASN A 107 21.08 -1.91 -15.68
N GLN A 108 20.70 -2.93 -14.91
CA GLN A 108 19.46 -3.68 -15.13
C GLN A 108 18.20 -2.89 -14.75
N CYS A 109 18.32 -1.94 -13.81
CA CYS A 109 17.23 -1.06 -13.44
C CYS A 109 16.86 -0.06 -14.55
N GLY A 110 17.81 0.32 -15.40
CA GLY A 110 17.61 1.22 -16.52
C GLY A 110 17.12 2.60 -16.10
N GLU A 111 16.24 3.21 -16.91
CA GLU A 111 15.70 4.58 -16.72
C GLU A 111 14.98 4.77 -15.38
N PHE A 112 14.51 3.69 -14.73
CA PHE A 112 13.87 3.81 -13.43
C PHE A 112 14.84 4.33 -12.36
N LEU A 113 16.11 3.91 -12.41
CA LEU A 113 17.12 4.36 -11.46
C LEU A 113 17.34 5.88 -11.54
N ASP A 114 17.24 6.47 -12.73
CA ASP A 114 17.44 7.90 -12.95
C ASP A 114 16.38 8.78 -12.26
N THR A 115 15.25 8.19 -11.89
CA THR A 115 14.17 8.85 -11.14
C THR A 115 14.36 8.81 -9.62
N THR A 116 15.34 8.04 -9.13
CA THR A 116 15.56 7.83 -7.70
C THR A 116 16.50 8.86 -7.09
N SER A 117 16.31 9.14 -5.79
CA SER A 117 17.19 9.96 -4.96
C SER A 117 18.58 9.35 -4.76
N ILE A 118 18.70 8.03 -4.90
CA ILE A 118 19.96 7.28 -4.67
C ILE A 118 20.79 7.06 -5.95
N LYS A 119 20.39 7.61 -7.10
CA LYS A 119 21.08 7.40 -8.39
C LYS A 119 22.56 7.80 -8.35
N ASP A 120 22.88 8.91 -7.69
CA ASP A 120 24.24 9.47 -7.67
C ASP A 120 25.19 8.52 -6.92
N MET A 121 24.66 7.79 -5.93
CA MET A 121 25.40 6.76 -5.21
C MET A 121 25.84 5.64 -6.16
N PHE A 122 24.97 5.19 -7.07
CA PHE A 122 25.34 4.16 -8.05
C PHE A 122 26.31 4.68 -9.11
N GLN A 123 26.16 5.93 -9.53
CA GLN A 123 27.04 6.54 -10.55
C GLN A 123 28.48 6.76 -10.06
N LEU A 124 28.67 6.95 -8.76
CA LEU A 124 29.98 7.16 -8.14
C LEU A 124 30.76 5.86 -7.87
N LEU A 125 30.13 4.69 -8.07
CA LEU A 125 30.80 3.40 -7.89
C LEU A 125 31.76 3.10 -9.04
N ASP A 126 32.99 2.69 -8.70
CA ASP A 126 33.98 2.24 -9.68
C ASP A 126 34.48 0.84 -9.32
N SER A 127 34.33 -0.11 -10.25
CA SER A 127 34.78 -1.49 -10.04
C SER A 127 36.30 -1.68 -10.04
N VAL A 128 37.09 -0.67 -10.44
CA VAL A 128 38.56 -0.72 -10.56
C VAL A 128 39.01 -2.04 -11.19
N HIS A 129 38.44 -2.34 -12.37
CA HIS A 129 38.44 -3.69 -12.94
C HIS A 129 39.84 -4.30 -13.06
N VAL A 130 40.85 -3.49 -13.40
CA VAL A 130 42.24 -3.92 -13.57
C VAL A 130 42.82 -4.46 -12.25
N LEU A 131 42.60 -3.75 -11.14
CA LEU A 131 43.07 -4.17 -9.82
C LEU A 131 42.37 -5.47 -9.38
N TYR A 132 41.05 -5.54 -9.55
CA TYR A 132 40.26 -6.73 -9.24
C TYR A 132 40.77 -7.97 -10.01
N THR A 133 40.97 -7.84 -11.32
CA THR A 133 41.47 -8.96 -12.15
C THR A 133 42.87 -9.38 -11.77
N GLU A 134 43.74 -8.44 -11.38
CA GLU A 134 45.10 -8.80 -11.02
C GLU A 134 45.17 -9.51 -9.67
N ILE A 135 44.41 -9.04 -8.66
CA ILE A 135 44.38 -9.71 -7.35
C ILE A 135 43.82 -11.13 -7.51
N THR A 136 42.72 -11.31 -8.25
CA THR A 136 42.11 -12.63 -8.47
C THR A 136 42.94 -13.56 -9.36
N ARG A 137 43.77 -13.02 -10.26
CA ARG A 137 44.75 -13.80 -11.03
C ARG A 137 45.88 -14.31 -10.14
N CYS A 138 46.40 -13.46 -9.27
CA CYS A 138 47.56 -13.79 -8.43
C CYS A 138 47.21 -14.59 -7.18
N ILE A 139 46.04 -14.38 -6.58
CA ILE A 139 45.61 -15.00 -5.33
C ILE A 139 44.41 -15.91 -5.60
N LEU A 140 44.60 -17.22 -5.45
CA LEU A 140 43.58 -18.24 -5.71
C LEU A 140 42.71 -18.49 -4.48
N SER A 141 43.32 -18.49 -3.29
CA SER A 141 42.65 -18.70 -2.01
C SER A 141 43.41 -17.99 -0.88
N GLU A 142 42.89 -18.09 0.34
CA GLU A 142 43.51 -17.48 1.54
C GLU A 142 44.93 -18.00 1.83
N GLU A 143 45.27 -19.19 1.33
CA GLU A 143 46.57 -19.84 1.57
C GLU A 143 47.39 -20.03 0.29
N GLU A 144 46.80 -19.77 -0.88
CA GLU A 144 47.37 -20.15 -2.17
C GLU A 144 47.48 -18.98 -3.14
N ILE A 145 48.73 -18.71 -3.54
CA ILE A 145 49.08 -17.80 -4.64
C ILE A 145 49.26 -18.64 -5.91
N ALA A 146 48.81 -18.13 -7.04
CA ALA A 146 48.91 -18.80 -8.34
C ALA A 146 50.37 -19.04 -8.77
N ASP A 147 50.65 -20.18 -9.38
CA ASP A 147 51.98 -20.53 -9.89
C ASP A 147 52.51 -19.50 -10.89
N ASP A 148 51.62 -18.90 -11.67
CA ASP A 148 51.89 -17.91 -12.72
C ASP A 148 51.69 -16.46 -12.27
N ALA A 149 51.57 -16.22 -10.95
CA ALA A 149 51.53 -14.87 -10.39
C ALA A 149 52.78 -14.06 -10.80
N SER A 150 53.94 -14.71 -10.87
CA SER A 150 55.15 -14.18 -11.52
C SER A 150 55.94 -15.27 -12.24
N ALA A 151 56.67 -14.89 -13.31
CA ALA A 151 57.53 -15.83 -14.03
C ALA A 151 58.65 -16.41 -13.13
N LYS A 152 59.11 -15.62 -12.16
CA LYS A 152 60.12 -16.04 -11.18
C LYS A 152 59.55 -17.04 -10.18
N LEU A 153 58.34 -16.81 -9.67
CA LEU A 153 57.64 -17.75 -8.79
C LEU A 153 57.40 -19.10 -9.48
N GLN A 154 56.95 -19.07 -10.73
CA GLN A 154 56.75 -20.28 -11.53
C GLN A 154 58.04 -21.10 -11.68
N THR A 155 59.16 -20.42 -11.89
CA THR A 155 60.48 -21.06 -12.02
C THR A 155 60.92 -21.66 -10.68
N LEU A 156 60.81 -20.92 -9.59
CA LEU A 156 61.12 -21.39 -8.23
C LEU A 156 60.30 -22.62 -7.85
N ARG A 157 58.99 -22.62 -8.09
CA ARG A 157 58.12 -23.78 -7.80
C ARG A 157 58.49 -25.02 -8.62
N ARG A 158 58.83 -24.85 -9.91
CA ARG A 158 59.35 -25.94 -10.74
C ARG A 158 60.67 -26.49 -10.19
N ASP A 159 61.58 -25.63 -9.76
CA ASP A 159 62.87 -26.02 -9.18
C ASP A 159 62.71 -26.71 -7.83
N ILE A 160 61.76 -26.27 -6.99
CA ILE A 160 61.37 -26.92 -5.74
C ILE A 160 60.86 -28.33 -6.02
N GLN A 161 59.89 -28.48 -6.94
CA GLN A 161 59.35 -29.80 -7.30
C GLN A 161 60.42 -30.73 -7.89
N SER A 162 61.32 -30.21 -8.73
CA SER A 162 62.45 -30.95 -9.31
C SER A 162 63.43 -31.40 -8.24
N THR A 163 63.83 -30.52 -7.33
CA THR A 163 64.77 -30.79 -6.23
C THR A 163 64.16 -31.79 -5.24
N HIS A 164 62.89 -31.62 -4.89
CA HIS A 164 62.13 -32.54 -4.05
C HIS A 164 62.05 -33.95 -4.67
N SER A 165 61.83 -34.05 -5.98
CA SER A 165 61.83 -35.32 -6.71
C SER A 165 63.21 -35.99 -6.71
N LYS A 166 64.28 -35.22 -6.89
CA LYS A 166 65.67 -35.72 -6.79
C LYS A 166 65.97 -36.25 -5.39
N ILE A 167 65.62 -35.51 -4.33
CA ILE A 167 65.80 -35.95 -2.94
C ILE A 167 65.07 -37.28 -2.70
N ARG A 168 63.79 -37.37 -3.08
CA ARG A 168 63.01 -38.61 -2.95
C ARG A 168 63.64 -39.77 -3.72
N GLN A 169 64.14 -39.54 -4.93
CA GLN A 169 64.81 -40.57 -5.71
C GLN A 169 66.08 -41.08 -5.01
N HIS A 170 66.89 -40.19 -4.44
CA HIS A 170 68.09 -40.55 -3.68
C HIS A 170 67.74 -41.30 -2.38
N LEU A 171 66.74 -40.83 -1.63
CA LEU A 171 66.30 -41.49 -0.41
C LEU A 171 65.68 -42.86 -0.67
N ASN A 172 64.88 -43.00 -1.72
CA ASN A 172 64.32 -44.30 -2.11
C ASN A 172 65.41 -45.30 -2.51
N LYS A 173 66.50 -44.85 -3.16
CA LYS A 173 67.68 -45.72 -3.42
C LYS A 173 68.32 -46.19 -2.12
N ILE A 174 68.38 -45.35 -1.09
CA ILE A 174 68.89 -45.73 0.24
C ILE A 174 67.94 -46.72 0.93
N LEU A 175 66.63 -46.45 0.90
CA LEU A 175 65.60 -47.30 1.52
C LEU A 175 65.51 -48.70 0.88
N THR A 176 65.76 -48.81 -0.43
CA THR A 176 65.70 -50.08 -1.17
C THR A 176 67.02 -50.86 -1.18
N SER A 177 68.13 -50.25 -0.79
CA SER A 177 69.43 -50.90 -0.70
C SER A 177 69.49 -51.91 0.44
N SER A 178 69.90 -53.14 0.14
CA SER A 178 70.00 -54.24 1.12
C SER A 178 70.93 -53.92 2.30
N ASN A 179 71.97 -53.12 2.07
CA ASN A 179 72.96 -52.78 3.10
C ASN A 179 72.43 -51.78 4.12
N TYR A 180 71.61 -50.82 3.69
CA TYR A 180 71.05 -49.81 4.59
C TYR A 180 69.77 -50.30 5.28
N LYS A 181 69.05 -51.26 4.68
CA LYS A 181 67.78 -51.79 5.22
C LYS A 181 67.88 -52.37 6.63
N ILE A 182 69.03 -52.94 7.00
CA ILE A 182 69.28 -53.50 8.35
C ILE A 182 69.39 -52.38 9.40
N MET A 183 69.90 -51.22 8.99
CA MET A 183 70.14 -50.04 9.83
C MET A 183 68.88 -49.20 10.06
N LEU A 184 67.88 -49.32 9.18
CA LEU A 184 66.61 -48.60 9.27
C LEU A 184 65.76 -49.11 10.43
N GLN A 185 65.13 -48.18 11.14
CA GLN A 185 64.04 -48.50 12.04
C GLN A 185 62.74 -48.71 11.25
N ASP A 186 62.41 -47.76 10.37
CA ASP A 186 61.26 -47.81 9.45
C ASP A 186 61.69 -47.47 8.03
N SER A 187 61.09 -48.13 7.04
CA SER A 187 61.39 -47.91 5.61
C SER A 187 60.57 -46.77 5.00
N LEU A 188 60.43 -45.66 5.71
CA LEU A 188 59.67 -44.48 5.30
C LEU A 188 60.55 -43.24 5.36
N ILE A 189 60.38 -42.38 4.35
CA ILE A 189 61.01 -41.05 4.35
C ILE A 189 60.26 -40.19 5.38
N THR A 190 61.00 -39.52 6.26
CA THR A 190 60.44 -38.68 7.32
C THR A 190 60.95 -37.25 7.16
N VAL A 191 60.14 -36.24 7.49
CA VAL A 191 60.56 -34.83 7.48
C VAL A 191 60.74 -34.40 8.94
N LYS A 192 61.95 -33.98 9.31
CA LYS A 192 62.29 -33.45 10.65
C LYS A 192 63.03 -32.12 10.50
N ASN A 193 62.60 -31.10 11.24
CA ASN A 193 63.11 -29.73 11.13
C ASN A 193 63.16 -29.22 9.67
N ASP A 194 62.07 -29.47 8.91
CA ASP A 194 61.93 -29.14 7.48
C ASP A 194 62.97 -29.79 6.55
N ARG A 195 63.60 -30.89 7.01
CA ARG A 195 64.59 -31.64 6.23
C ARG A 195 64.17 -33.09 6.05
N PHE A 196 64.40 -33.61 4.84
CA PHE A 196 64.15 -35.01 4.54
C PHE A 196 65.21 -35.88 5.22
N CYS A 197 64.76 -36.70 6.15
CA CYS A 197 65.53 -37.57 7.00
C CYS A 197 65.06 -39.02 6.88
N VAL A 198 65.94 -39.93 7.30
CA VAL A 198 65.66 -41.36 7.35
C VAL A 198 65.80 -41.84 8.81
N PRO A 199 64.86 -42.64 9.33
CA PRO A 199 64.91 -43.13 10.70
C PRO A 199 65.89 -44.32 10.82
N ILE A 200 66.98 -44.11 11.55
CA ILE A 200 68.06 -45.09 11.77
C ILE A 200 68.03 -45.56 13.22
N LYS A 201 68.25 -46.85 13.44
CA LYS A 201 68.42 -47.42 14.79
C LYS A 201 69.63 -46.80 15.49
N ALA A 202 69.48 -46.42 16.76
CA ALA A 202 70.53 -45.73 17.52
C ALA A 202 71.88 -46.48 17.52
N GLU A 203 71.86 -47.81 17.47
CA GLU A 203 73.05 -48.68 17.43
C GLU A 203 73.93 -48.45 16.17
N TYR A 204 73.34 -47.99 15.07
CA TYR A 204 74.03 -47.79 13.79
C TYR A 204 74.45 -46.33 13.56
N ARG A 205 74.43 -45.49 14.60
CA ARG A 205 74.80 -44.07 14.54
C ARG A 205 76.15 -43.82 13.84
N SER A 206 77.17 -44.57 14.21
CA SER A 206 78.54 -44.37 13.69
C SER A 206 78.75 -44.96 12.30
N SER A 207 77.85 -45.85 11.86
CA SER A 207 77.97 -46.59 10.61
C SER A 207 77.22 -45.94 9.45
N PHE A 208 76.22 -45.11 9.76
CA PHE A 208 75.43 -44.41 8.74
C PHE A 208 75.97 -43.00 8.49
N PRO A 209 76.46 -42.68 7.27
CA PRO A 209 77.05 -41.37 6.97
C PRO A 209 75.97 -40.29 6.79
N GLY A 210 75.81 -39.40 7.77
CA GLY A 210 74.85 -38.30 7.72
C GLY A 210 74.85 -37.41 8.96
N MET A 211 74.00 -36.38 8.95
CA MET A 211 73.81 -35.44 10.06
C MET A 211 72.54 -35.77 10.84
N ILE A 212 72.62 -35.75 12.17
CA ILE A 212 71.47 -36.05 13.05
C ILE A 212 70.69 -34.76 13.28
N HIS A 213 69.39 -34.81 13.02
CA HIS A 213 68.48 -33.66 13.23
C HIS A 213 67.62 -33.82 14.47
N GLU A 214 67.24 -35.04 14.80
CA GLU A 214 66.35 -35.31 15.94
C GLU A 214 66.56 -36.72 16.48
N GLN A 215 66.24 -36.93 17.75
CA GLN A 215 66.22 -38.23 18.40
C GLN A 215 64.82 -38.50 18.96
N SER A 216 64.32 -39.73 18.85
CA SER A 216 63.01 -40.12 19.39
C SER A 216 62.97 -39.99 20.91
N SER A 217 61.77 -39.80 21.48
CA SER A 217 61.56 -39.70 22.94
C SER A 217 62.05 -40.94 23.72
N SER A 218 62.05 -42.10 23.07
CA SER A 218 62.59 -43.37 23.58
C SER A 218 64.11 -43.50 23.46
N GLY A 219 64.77 -42.58 22.77
CA GLY A 219 66.19 -42.62 22.44
C GLY A 219 66.61 -43.67 21.40
N SER A 220 65.70 -44.58 21.00
CA SER A 220 66.00 -45.74 20.16
C SER A 220 66.13 -45.45 18.65
N THR A 221 65.58 -44.33 18.18
CA THR A 221 65.60 -43.95 16.76
C THR A 221 66.25 -42.58 16.58
N LEU A 222 67.18 -42.49 15.64
CA LEU A 222 67.84 -41.26 15.22
C LEU A 222 67.35 -40.87 13.82
N PHE A 223 66.88 -39.64 13.66
CA PHE A 223 66.51 -39.09 12.36
C PHE A 223 67.74 -38.45 11.73
N ILE A 224 68.29 -39.14 10.71
CA ILE A 224 69.54 -38.75 10.07
C ILE A 224 69.27 -38.27 8.64
N GLU A 225 69.82 -37.11 8.29
CA GLU A 225 69.94 -36.62 6.91
C GLU A 225 71.18 -37.24 6.26
N PRO A 226 71.02 -38.11 5.25
CA PRO A 226 72.16 -38.74 4.58
C PRO A 226 73.04 -37.71 3.85
N LEU A 227 74.36 -37.90 3.85
CA LEU A 227 75.31 -37.00 3.15
C LEU A 227 74.95 -36.76 1.68
N SER A 228 74.38 -37.76 1.00
CA SER A 228 74.00 -37.69 -0.42
C SER A 228 72.83 -36.74 -0.73
N VAL A 229 72.09 -36.29 0.28
CA VAL A 229 70.97 -35.35 0.12
C VAL A 229 71.17 -34.03 0.86
N VAL A 230 72.26 -33.84 1.62
CA VAL A 230 72.53 -32.61 2.38
C VAL A 230 72.53 -31.38 1.48
N GLU A 231 73.25 -31.42 0.36
CA GLU A 231 73.30 -30.29 -0.58
C GLU A 231 71.94 -30.02 -1.23
N LEU A 232 71.18 -31.07 -1.56
CA LEU A 232 69.85 -30.96 -2.15
C LEU A 232 68.84 -30.37 -1.15
N ASN A 233 68.89 -30.78 0.12
CA ASN A 233 68.06 -30.21 1.19
C ASN A 233 68.42 -28.75 1.48
N ASN A 234 69.71 -28.38 1.47
CA ASN A 234 70.13 -26.98 1.60
C ASN A 234 69.64 -26.13 0.42
N THR A 235 69.73 -26.68 -0.80
CA THR A 235 69.21 -26.03 -2.01
C THR A 235 67.69 -25.87 -1.93
N LEU A 236 66.97 -26.93 -1.54
CA LEU A 236 65.52 -26.90 -1.36
C LEU A 236 65.11 -25.84 -0.35
N LYS A 237 65.79 -25.75 0.80
CA LYS A 237 65.54 -24.72 1.80
C LYS A 237 65.74 -23.32 1.24
N THR A 238 66.83 -23.10 0.49
CA THR A 238 67.10 -21.80 -0.14
C THR A 238 66.01 -21.43 -1.16
N LEU A 239 65.56 -22.40 -1.96
CA LEU A 239 64.47 -22.20 -2.92
C LEU A 239 63.14 -21.87 -2.24
N ILE A 240 62.83 -22.52 -1.11
CA ILE A 240 61.62 -22.23 -0.31
C ILE A 240 61.72 -20.83 0.31
N ASP A 241 62.87 -20.45 0.86
CA ASP A 241 63.09 -19.11 1.40
C ASP A 241 62.96 -18.03 0.30
N ASP A 242 63.48 -18.30 -0.91
CA ASP A 242 63.38 -17.40 -2.05
C ASP A 242 61.97 -17.36 -2.66
N GLU A 243 61.20 -18.46 -2.60
CA GLU A 243 59.77 -18.48 -2.89
C GLU A 243 59.02 -17.54 -1.95
N GLY A 244 59.28 -17.63 -0.64
CA GLY A 244 58.67 -16.74 0.36
C GLY A 244 58.94 -15.26 0.08
N LYS A 245 60.18 -14.89 -0.24
CA LYS A 245 60.54 -13.52 -0.63
C LYS A 245 59.86 -13.08 -1.92
N GLU A 246 59.73 -13.97 -2.90
CA GLU A 246 59.05 -13.66 -4.15
C GLU A 246 57.54 -13.44 -3.93
N ILE A 247 56.92 -14.22 -3.06
CA ILE A 247 55.55 -14.02 -2.60
C ILE A 247 55.39 -12.65 -1.93
N GLU A 248 56.26 -12.30 -0.98
CA GLU A 248 56.24 -10.98 -0.33
C GLU A 248 56.40 -9.83 -1.34
N ARG A 249 57.25 -9.99 -2.35
CA ARG A 249 57.41 -9.02 -3.44
C ARG A 249 56.13 -8.85 -4.25
N ILE A 250 55.45 -9.95 -4.60
CA ILE A 250 54.17 -9.93 -5.33
C ILE A 250 53.10 -9.21 -4.49
N LEU A 251 53.01 -9.52 -3.20
CA LEU A 251 52.08 -8.87 -2.28
C LEU A 251 52.37 -7.37 -2.15
N ALA A 252 53.64 -6.97 -2.08
CA ALA A 252 54.05 -5.57 -2.09
C ALA A 252 53.63 -4.85 -3.38
N GLU A 253 53.81 -5.50 -4.53
CA GLU A 253 53.41 -4.97 -5.84
C GLU A 253 51.89 -4.78 -5.93
N LEU A 254 51.11 -5.77 -5.52
CA LEU A 254 49.64 -5.69 -5.46
C LEU A 254 49.17 -4.61 -4.47
N SER A 255 49.84 -4.49 -3.32
CA SER A 255 49.58 -3.44 -2.34
C SER A 255 49.85 -2.05 -2.92
N GLY A 256 50.95 -1.89 -3.68
CA GLY A 256 51.26 -0.65 -4.39
C GLY A 256 50.17 -0.27 -5.40
N ARG A 257 49.68 -1.24 -6.20
CA ARG A 257 48.56 -1.01 -7.12
C ARG A 257 47.26 -0.66 -6.38
N ALA A 258 46.99 -1.27 -5.24
CA ALA A 258 45.84 -0.91 -4.41
C ALA A 258 45.98 0.49 -3.81
N ALA A 259 47.21 0.92 -3.46
CA ALA A 259 47.49 2.24 -2.91
C ALA A 259 47.18 3.38 -3.90
N GLU A 260 47.33 3.15 -5.21
CA GLU A 260 46.95 4.11 -6.26
C GLU A 260 45.43 4.43 -6.27
N HIS A 261 44.61 3.54 -5.69
CA HIS A 261 43.15 3.61 -5.72
C HIS A 261 42.51 3.82 -4.33
N ILE A 262 43.26 4.24 -3.30
CA ILE A 262 42.75 4.39 -1.92
C ILE A 262 41.45 5.19 -1.85
N TYR A 263 41.41 6.37 -2.47
CA TYR A 263 40.23 7.24 -2.46
C TYR A 263 38.99 6.56 -3.09
N VAL A 264 39.20 5.80 -4.16
CA VAL A 264 38.12 5.08 -4.85
C VAL A 264 37.62 3.91 -3.99
N LEU A 265 38.54 3.16 -3.36
CA LEU A 265 38.19 2.06 -2.46
C LEU A 265 37.42 2.55 -1.22
N GLU A 266 37.84 3.67 -0.62
CA GLU A 266 37.15 4.29 0.50
C GLU A 266 35.76 4.82 0.09
N SER A 267 35.68 5.48 -1.06
CA SER A 267 34.41 5.95 -1.64
C SER A 267 33.44 4.79 -1.86
N ASN A 268 33.89 3.72 -2.53
CA ASN A 268 33.09 2.52 -2.76
C ASN A 268 32.60 1.90 -1.46
N GLN A 269 33.47 1.71 -0.46
CA GLN A 269 33.06 1.16 0.83
C GLN A 269 31.98 2.03 1.50
N THR A 270 32.16 3.35 1.48
CA THR A 270 31.21 4.30 2.08
C THR A 270 29.86 4.26 1.37
N ILE A 271 29.87 4.27 0.03
CA ILE A 271 28.67 4.23 -0.80
C ILE A 271 27.94 2.90 -0.61
N LEU A 272 28.65 1.76 -0.69
CA LEU A 272 28.06 0.44 -0.52
C LEU A 272 27.50 0.24 0.89
N SER A 273 28.16 0.76 1.92
CA SER A 273 27.65 0.76 3.30
C SER A 273 26.31 1.51 3.40
N LYS A 274 26.23 2.70 2.79
CA LYS A 274 25.00 3.50 2.76
C LYS A 274 23.91 2.81 1.94
N LEU A 275 24.23 2.24 0.79
CA LEU A 275 23.27 1.48 -0.03
C LEU A 275 22.73 0.27 0.73
N ASP A 276 23.59 -0.49 1.42
CA ASP A 276 23.17 -1.61 2.27
C ASP A 276 22.19 -1.17 3.35
N PHE A 277 22.52 -0.08 4.06
CA PHE A 277 21.64 0.49 5.05
C PHE A 277 20.29 0.93 4.46
N ILE A 278 20.28 1.62 3.32
CA ILE A 278 19.05 2.08 2.65
C ILE A 278 18.20 0.89 2.18
N PHE A 279 18.81 -0.12 1.57
CA PHE A 279 18.10 -1.34 1.15
C PHE A 279 17.58 -2.14 2.36
N ALA A 280 18.32 -2.18 3.47
CA ALA A 280 17.85 -2.79 4.71
C ALA A 280 16.58 -2.09 5.26
N LYS A 281 16.49 -0.76 5.16
CA LYS A 281 15.25 -0.02 5.48
C LYS A 281 14.10 -0.47 4.58
N GLY A 282 14.37 -0.64 3.29
CA GLY A 282 13.38 -1.08 2.31
C GLY A 282 12.88 -2.51 2.56
N GLU A 283 13.78 -3.44 2.87
CA GLU A 283 13.45 -4.82 3.25
C GLU A 283 12.64 -4.88 4.55
N LEU A 284 13.02 -4.09 5.57
CA LEU A 284 12.26 -3.97 6.82
C LEU A 284 10.83 -3.49 6.54
N ALA A 285 10.68 -2.46 5.69
CA ALA A 285 9.38 -1.92 5.31
C ALA A 285 8.48 -2.97 4.63
N LEU A 286 9.03 -3.77 3.70
CA LEU A 286 8.29 -4.82 3.01
C LEU A 286 7.85 -5.94 3.96
N ASN A 287 8.76 -6.41 4.81
CA ASN A 287 8.48 -7.50 5.74
C ASN A 287 7.43 -7.11 6.79
N MET A 288 7.46 -5.86 7.26
CA MET A 288 6.49 -5.33 8.22
C MET A 288 5.21 -4.77 7.58
N ARG A 289 5.11 -4.77 6.24
CA ARG A 289 3.99 -4.16 5.49
C ARG A 289 3.77 -2.69 5.84
N CYS A 290 4.88 -1.95 5.93
CA CYS A 290 4.87 -0.54 6.25
C CYS A 290 4.51 0.34 5.04
N SER A 291 4.06 1.56 5.33
CA SER A 291 3.86 2.63 4.35
C SER A 291 4.72 3.85 4.68
N LYS A 292 4.90 4.72 3.68
CA LYS A 292 5.59 6.01 3.84
C LYS A 292 4.71 6.97 4.64
N PRO A 293 5.13 7.43 5.83
CA PRO A 293 4.40 8.47 6.55
C PRO A 293 4.57 9.83 5.86
N ILE A 294 3.55 10.68 5.98
CA ILE A 294 3.62 12.10 5.60
C ILE A 294 4.06 12.90 6.82
N PHE A 295 5.15 13.65 6.72
CA PHE A 295 5.62 14.51 7.80
C PHE A 295 5.09 15.94 7.68
N ASN A 296 4.75 16.54 8.82
CA ASN A 296 4.37 17.95 8.95
C ASN A 296 5.07 18.62 10.14
N THR A 297 4.98 19.94 10.19
CA THR A 297 5.39 20.78 11.34
C THR A 297 4.20 21.42 12.04
N ASP A 298 2.98 21.04 11.65
CA ASP A 298 1.72 21.62 12.13
C ASP A 298 1.23 20.97 13.43
N LYS A 299 2.08 20.15 14.07
CA LYS A 299 1.78 19.43 15.32
C LYS A 299 0.60 18.46 15.14
N LYS A 300 0.43 17.86 13.96
CA LYS A 300 -0.67 16.93 13.65
C LYS A 300 -0.18 15.50 13.48
N ILE A 301 -0.80 14.58 14.21
CA ILE A 301 -0.65 13.13 14.03
C ILE A 301 -1.98 12.58 13.52
N ASN A 302 -1.92 11.74 12.49
CA ASN A 302 -3.05 10.99 11.97
C ASN A 302 -2.57 9.62 11.51
N LEU A 303 -2.67 8.63 12.38
CA LEU A 303 -2.31 7.24 12.14
C LEU A 303 -3.56 6.47 11.74
N LYS A 304 -3.54 5.88 10.54
CA LYS A 304 -4.63 5.07 10.00
C LYS A 304 -4.25 3.60 10.07
N LYS A 305 -5.06 2.76 10.69
CA LYS A 305 -4.82 1.32 10.88
C LYS A 305 -3.36 1.03 11.30
N ALA A 306 -2.86 1.80 12.26
CA ALA A 306 -1.51 1.61 12.77
C ALA A 306 -1.42 0.34 13.62
N CYS A 307 -0.36 -0.41 13.44
CA CYS A 307 -0.05 -1.61 14.20
C CYS A 307 1.23 -1.41 14.99
N HIS A 308 1.34 -2.01 16.17
CA HIS A 308 2.59 -2.00 16.91
C HIS A 308 3.62 -2.91 16.20
N PRO A 309 4.78 -2.40 15.76
CA PRO A 309 5.82 -3.15 15.02
C PRO A 309 6.23 -4.50 15.59
N LEU A 310 6.30 -4.60 16.92
CA LEU A 310 6.83 -5.77 17.63
C LEU A 310 5.78 -6.84 17.96
N LEU A 311 4.51 -6.58 17.64
CA LEU A 311 3.44 -7.57 17.81
C LEU A 311 3.31 -8.44 16.55
N ASP A 312 2.85 -9.68 16.70
CA ASP A 312 2.66 -10.58 15.56
C ASP A 312 1.66 -9.97 14.57
N PRO A 313 2.06 -9.73 13.30
CA PRO A 313 1.20 -9.15 12.27
C PRO A 313 -0.12 -9.91 12.03
N LYS A 314 -0.21 -11.18 12.42
CA LYS A 314 -1.42 -12.00 12.27
C LYS A 314 -2.45 -11.78 13.38
N THR A 315 -2.01 -11.33 14.55
CA THR A 315 -2.86 -11.18 15.74
C THR A 315 -3.05 -9.74 16.16
N VAL A 316 -2.14 -8.85 15.77
CA VAL A 316 -2.23 -7.42 16.06
C VAL A 316 -3.50 -6.82 15.45
N VAL A 317 -4.22 -6.04 16.26
CA VAL A 317 -5.40 -5.29 15.81
C VAL A 317 -4.95 -3.89 15.39
N PRO A 318 -5.24 -3.46 14.15
CA PRO A 318 -4.92 -2.11 13.69
C PRO A 318 -5.78 -1.05 14.39
N THR A 319 -5.17 0.08 14.74
CA THR A 319 -5.81 1.17 15.47
C THR A 319 -5.70 2.49 14.72
N ASP A 320 -6.80 3.23 14.65
CA ASP A 320 -6.83 4.61 14.13
C ASP A 320 -6.61 5.59 15.29
N LEU A 321 -5.71 6.56 15.11
CA LEU A 321 -5.43 7.59 16.12
C LEU A 321 -5.14 8.93 15.44
N TYR A 322 -5.80 9.99 15.92
CA TYR A 322 -5.54 11.35 15.47
C TYR A 322 -5.47 12.31 16.66
N ILE A 323 -4.58 13.29 16.58
CA ILE A 323 -4.35 14.33 17.59
C ILE A 323 -3.67 15.55 16.95
N GLY A 324 -3.89 16.74 17.51
CA GLY A 324 -3.30 18.00 17.05
C GLY A 324 -4.19 18.87 16.16
N ASP A 325 -5.42 18.43 15.89
CA ASP A 325 -6.41 19.25 15.15
C ASP A 325 -7.30 20.02 16.15
N ASN A 326 -8.42 19.43 16.59
CA ASN A 326 -9.32 20.08 17.55
C ASN A 326 -8.88 19.95 19.01
N PHE A 327 -7.96 19.03 19.30
CA PHE A 327 -7.43 18.72 20.62
C PHE A 327 -5.97 18.29 20.50
N ASN A 328 -5.16 18.58 21.52
CA ASN A 328 -3.76 18.18 21.63
C ASN A 328 -3.48 17.34 22.88
N THR A 329 -4.48 17.14 23.75
CA THR A 329 -4.42 16.21 24.89
C THR A 329 -5.45 15.10 24.68
N LEU A 330 -5.00 13.85 24.70
CA LEU A 330 -5.84 12.66 24.58
C LEU A 330 -5.77 11.82 25.86
N VAL A 331 -6.91 11.60 26.51
CA VAL A 331 -7.03 10.79 27.72
C VAL A 331 -7.64 9.44 27.36
N ILE A 332 -6.85 8.37 27.47
CA ILE A 332 -7.27 7.00 27.13
C ILE A 332 -7.70 6.27 28.40
N THR A 333 -8.96 5.82 28.41
CA THR A 333 -9.58 5.10 29.52
C THR A 333 -9.92 3.65 29.17
N GLY A 334 -10.19 2.84 30.18
CA GLY A 334 -10.58 1.43 30.04
C GLY A 334 -9.73 0.47 30.89
N PRO A 335 -10.04 -0.83 30.89
CA PRO A 335 -9.30 -1.82 31.69
C PRO A 335 -7.84 -1.98 31.22
N ASN A 336 -6.95 -2.44 32.11
CA ASN A 336 -5.52 -2.62 31.79
C ASN A 336 -5.24 -3.62 30.68
N THR A 337 -6.05 -4.66 30.60
CA THR A 337 -5.98 -5.66 29.53
C THR A 337 -6.47 -5.13 28.17
N GLY A 338 -6.95 -3.89 28.09
CA GLY A 338 -7.53 -3.28 26.89
C GLY A 338 -6.52 -2.79 25.83
N GLY A 339 -5.22 -2.79 26.10
CA GLY A 339 -4.20 -2.33 25.13
C GLY A 339 -3.87 -0.83 25.18
N LYS A 340 -4.14 -0.17 26.32
CA LYS A 340 -3.84 1.26 26.55
C LYS A 340 -2.34 1.57 26.40
N THR A 341 -1.48 0.87 27.13
CA THR A 341 -0.01 0.98 27.07
C THR A 341 0.53 0.69 25.67
N VAL A 342 -0.02 -0.32 24.99
CA VAL A 342 0.37 -0.66 23.61
C VAL A 342 0.06 0.49 22.66
N THR A 343 -1.07 1.18 22.84
CA THR A 343 -1.44 2.35 22.03
C THR A 343 -0.44 3.50 22.23
N LEU A 344 -0.09 3.82 23.48
CA LEU A 344 0.95 4.82 23.80
C LEU A 344 2.29 4.47 23.11
N LYS A 345 2.77 3.24 23.32
CA LYS A 345 4.01 2.76 22.71
C LYS A 345 3.97 2.80 21.19
N THR A 346 2.82 2.46 20.58
CA THR A 346 2.67 2.52 19.12
C THR A 346 2.87 3.94 18.62
N VAL A 347 2.19 4.95 19.19
CA VAL A 347 2.36 6.34 18.74
C VAL A 347 3.80 6.82 18.90
N GLY A 348 4.40 6.57 20.07
CA GLY A 348 5.78 6.97 20.34
C GLY A 348 6.78 6.28 19.40
N LEU A 349 6.68 4.97 19.24
CA LEU A 349 7.59 4.19 18.42
C LEU A 349 7.45 4.53 16.94
N LEU A 350 6.22 4.69 16.42
CA LEU A 350 6.02 5.09 15.03
C LEU A 350 6.54 6.50 14.76
N SER A 351 6.44 7.40 15.73
CA SER A 351 7.04 8.74 15.64
C SER A 351 8.57 8.66 15.55
N LEU A 352 9.21 7.84 16.39
CA LEU A 352 10.66 7.59 16.34
C LEU A 352 11.10 6.95 15.00
N MET A 353 10.36 5.94 14.54
CA MET A 353 10.64 5.25 13.27
C MET A 353 10.55 6.22 12.09
N GLY A 354 9.45 6.97 11.98
CA GLY A 354 9.27 7.95 10.91
C GLY A 354 10.37 9.02 10.92
N GLN A 355 10.69 9.57 12.10
CA GLN A 355 11.78 10.56 12.23
C GLN A 355 13.17 9.98 11.95
N ALA A 356 13.35 8.66 12.04
CA ALA A 356 14.59 7.98 11.64
C ALA A 356 14.63 7.64 10.13
N GLY A 357 13.64 8.07 9.34
CA GLY A 357 13.54 7.77 7.92
C GLY A 357 13.07 6.34 7.61
N LEU A 358 12.48 5.65 8.58
CA LEU A 358 11.88 4.33 8.40
C LEU A 358 10.41 4.46 8.02
N TYR A 359 9.92 3.56 7.18
CA TYR A 359 8.48 3.42 6.96
C TYR A 359 7.81 2.85 8.22
N ILE A 360 6.53 3.17 8.39
CA ILE A 360 5.76 2.77 9.58
C ILE A 360 4.69 1.73 9.23
N PRO A 361 4.40 0.73 10.09
CA PRO A 361 3.29 -0.21 9.91
C PRO A 361 1.95 0.48 10.18
N ALA A 362 1.56 1.34 9.25
CA ALA A 362 0.28 2.03 9.19
C ALA A 362 -0.21 2.05 7.74
N PHE A 363 -1.47 2.39 7.53
CA PHE A 363 -2.05 2.53 6.21
C PHE A 363 -1.59 3.82 5.52
N ASP A 364 -1.61 3.81 4.20
CA ASP A 364 -1.21 4.95 3.37
C ASP A 364 -1.90 6.26 3.76
N ASN A 365 -1.19 7.37 3.56
CA ASN A 365 -1.61 8.71 3.96
C ASN A 365 -1.78 8.87 5.49
N SER A 366 -1.07 8.07 6.28
CA SER A 366 -0.85 8.37 7.69
C SER A 366 0.13 9.54 7.82
N SER A 367 -0.08 10.43 8.77
CA SER A 367 0.78 11.59 9.00
C SER A 367 1.36 11.63 10.41
N LEU A 368 2.61 12.06 10.50
CA LEU A 368 3.34 12.31 11.73
C LEU A 368 3.83 13.76 11.75
N THR A 369 4.06 14.30 12.93
CA THR A 369 4.71 15.60 13.10
C THR A 369 6.15 15.40 13.57
N VAL A 370 7.00 16.37 13.28
CA VAL A 370 8.36 16.43 13.83
C VAL A 370 8.30 16.82 15.31
N PHE A 371 9.04 16.11 16.14
CA PHE A 371 9.23 16.36 17.57
C PHE A 371 10.73 16.50 17.88
N GLU A 372 11.08 17.54 18.62
CA GLU A 372 12.44 17.75 19.13
C GLU A 372 12.79 16.70 20.19
N GLU A 373 11.85 16.43 21.08
CA GLU A 373 11.95 15.44 22.15
C GLU A 373 10.64 14.65 22.30
N ILE A 374 10.78 13.36 22.61
CA ILE A 374 9.67 12.51 23.00
C ILE A 374 9.94 12.08 24.43
N PHE A 375 8.96 12.30 25.30
CA PHE A 375 8.98 11.93 26.70
C PHE A 375 7.97 10.83 26.95
N ALA A 376 8.35 9.86 27.78
CA ALA A 376 7.45 8.82 28.21
C ALA A 376 7.70 8.45 29.67
N ASP A 377 6.61 8.27 30.39
CA ASP A 377 6.57 7.57 31.67
C ASP A 377 5.72 6.32 31.48
N ILE A 378 6.37 5.22 31.10
CA ILE A 378 5.76 3.92 30.78
C ILE A 378 6.57 2.85 31.50
N GLY A 379 5.97 2.10 32.42
CA GLY A 379 6.66 1.09 33.23
C GLY A 379 5.72 0.12 33.95
N ASP A 380 6.24 -1.04 34.34
CA ASP A 380 5.49 -2.08 35.05
C ASP A 380 5.41 -1.77 36.55
N GLU A 381 4.21 -1.44 37.04
CA GLU A 381 3.91 -1.31 38.48
C GLU A 381 3.96 -2.67 39.24
N GLN A 382 4.22 -3.79 38.55
CA GLN A 382 4.04 -5.15 39.11
C GLN A 382 5.29 -5.74 39.79
N SER A 383 6.38 -4.99 39.91
CA SER A 383 7.54 -5.39 40.72
C SER A 383 7.25 -5.18 42.22
N ILE A 384 6.71 -6.21 42.87
CA ILE A 384 6.35 -6.28 44.30
C ILE A 384 7.48 -5.85 45.26
N ALA A 385 8.74 -5.85 44.81
CA ALA A 385 9.91 -5.50 45.63
C ALA A 385 10.11 -3.98 45.88
N GLN A 386 9.32 -3.09 45.29
CA GLN A 386 9.64 -1.65 45.19
C GLN A 386 8.45 -0.68 45.40
N SER A 387 7.46 -1.03 46.21
CA SER A 387 6.18 -0.29 46.31
C SER A 387 6.24 1.17 46.79
N LEU A 388 7.31 1.63 47.46
CA LEU A 388 7.53 3.06 47.79
C LEU A 388 8.42 3.79 46.76
N SER A 389 9.25 3.04 46.05
CA SER A 389 10.19 3.60 45.07
C SER A 389 9.56 3.81 43.69
N THR A 390 8.42 3.19 43.38
CA THR A 390 7.72 3.35 42.10
C THR A 390 7.06 4.73 41.97
N PHE A 391 6.17 5.13 42.90
CA PHE A 391 5.52 6.44 42.84
C PHE A 391 6.53 7.60 42.84
N SER A 392 7.54 7.55 43.70
CA SER A 392 8.59 8.56 43.76
C SER A 392 9.44 8.60 42.47
N SER A 393 9.73 7.44 41.87
CA SER A 393 10.42 7.37 40.57
C SER A 393 9.58 7.95 39.43
N HIS A 394 8.29 7.60 39.37
CA HIS A 394 7.35 8.17 38.41
C HIS A 394 7.25 9.69 38.57
N MET A 395 7.09 10.16 39.81
CA MET A 395 7.01 11.60 40.09
C MET A 395 8.30 12.33 39.72
N THR A 396 9.47 11.75 40.01
CA THR A 396 10.76 12.32 39.62
C THR A 396 10.87 12.42 38.09
N ASN A 397 10.46 11.39 37.37
CA ASN A 397 10.43 11.38 35.90
C ASN A 397 9.44 12.44 35.37
N ILE A 398 8.23 12.55 35.95
CA ILE A 398 7.23 13.57 35.60
C ILE A 398 7.78 14.99 35.82
N ILE A 399 8.48 15.24 36.95
CA ILE A 399 9.11 16.54 37.22
C ILE A 399 10.16 16.87 36.15
N GLU A 400 11.00 15.90 35.77
CA GLU A 400 11.97 16.06 34.68
C GLU A 400 11.26 16.37 33.36
N ILE A 401 10.19 15.64 33.02
CA ILE A 401 9.40 15.86 31.81
C ILE A 401 8.80 17.28 31.81
N LEU A 402 8.13 17.70 32.89
CA LEU A 402 7.53 19.03 32.99
C LEU A 402 8.55 20.16 32.95
N SER A 403 9.78 19.92 33.37
CA SER A 403 10.86 20.91 33.31
C SER A 403 11.40 21.14 31.89
N SER A 404 11.32 20.12 31.03
CA SER A 404 11.96 20.11 29.71
C SER A 404 10.96 20.16 28.53
N ALA A 405 9.73 19.68 28.73
CA ALA A 405 8.74 19.58 27.67
C ALA A 405 8.28 20.97 27.19
N ASN A 406 8.28 21.13 25.87
CA ASN A 406 7.88 22.32 25.14
C ASN A 406 6.82 21.99 24.08
N GLU A 407 6.40 22.99 23.33
CA GLU A 407 5.36 22.87 22.31
C GLU A 407 5.72 21.96 21.12
N ASN A 408 7.00 21.60 20.95
CA ASN A 408 7.53 20.68 19.94
C ASN A 408 7.85 19.30 20.54
N SER A 409 7.29 19.00 21.71
CA SER A 409 7.48 17.74 22.41
C SER A 409 6.23 16.85 22.32
N LEU A 410 6.45 15.53 22.32
CA LEU A 410 5.40 14.53 22.57
C LEU A 410 5.56 14.00 23.99
N VAL A 411 4.49 14.00 24.77
CA VAL A 411 4.48 13.46 26.14
C VAL A 411 3.51 12.29 26.24
N LEU A 412 4.01 11.15 26.71
CA LEU A 412 3.28 9.89 26.86
C LEU A 412 3.26 9.48 28.34
N PHE A 413 2.09 9.46 28.96
CA PHE A 413 1.95 9.00 30.35
C PHE A 413 1.12 7.72 30.41
N ASP A 414 1.66 6.68 31.03
CA ASP A 414 0.89 5.50 31.40
C ASP A 414 0.41 5.61 32.85
N GLU A 415 -0.89 5.44 33.09
CA GLU A 415 -1.53 5.46 34.40
C GLU A 415 -1.21 6.71 35.23
N LEU A 416 -1.36 7.90 34.62
CA LEU A 416 -1.01 9.17 35.26
C LEU A 416 -1.77 9.37 36.59
N GLY A 417 -1.00 9.57 37.66
CA GLY A 417 -1.51 9.80 39.01
C GLY A 417 -1.75 8.52 39.82
N ALA A 418 -1.43 7.33 39.29
CA ALA A 418 -1.51 6.07 40.01
C ALA A 418 -0.51 5.96 41.18
N GLY A 419 -0.74 5.02 42.10
CA GLY A 419 0.17 4.73 43.22
C GLY A 419 0.00 5.60 44.47
N THR A 420 -1.01 6.47 44.53
CA THR A 420 -1.36 7.30 45.70
C THR A 420 -2.87 7.28 45.99
N ASP A 421 -3.32 8.08 46.97
CA ASP A 421 -4.74 8.30 47.23
C ASP A 421 -5.48 8.69 45.92
N PRO A 422 -6.58 8.01 45.54
CA PRO A 422 -7.26 8.26 44.27
C PRO A 422 -7.68 9.71 44.06
N THR A 423 -8.10 10.41 45.13
CA THR A 423 -8.57 11.79 45.02
C THR A 423 -7.41 12.76 44.81
N GLU A 424 -6.31 12.57 45.54
CA GLU A 424 -5.08 13.35 45.35
C GLU A 424 -4.42 13.06 44.00
N GLY A 425 -4.35 11.79 43.60
CA GLY A 425 -3.78 11.33 42.34
C GLY A 425 -4.52 11.90 41.13
N ALA A 426 -5.86 11.85 41.14
CA ALA A 426 -6.68 12.44 40.09
C ALA A 426 -6.51 13.97 40.01
N ALA A 427 -6.51 14.67 41.16
CA ALA A 427 -6.30 16.12 41.20
C ALA A 427 -4.93 16.52 40.64
N LEU A 428 -3.89 15.79 41.01
CA LEU A 428 -2.53 16.02 40.53
C LEU A 428 -2.42 15.74 39.02
N ALA A 429 -2.99 14.64 38.54
CA ALA A 429 -3.00 14.30 37.12
C ALA A 429 -3.71 15.37 36.29
N MET A 430 -4.87 15.89 36.73
CA MET A 430 -5.56 17.00 36.07
C MET A 430 -4.68 18.26 36.01
N ALA A 431 -4.01 18.62 37.11
CA ALA A 431 -3.13 19.79 37.16
C ALA A 431 -1.93 19.65 36.21
N ILE A 432 -1.37 18.45 36.09
CA ILE A 432 -0.27 18.14 35.16
C ILE A 432 -0.74 18.26 33.71
N LEU A 433 -1.89 17.65 33.37
CA LEU A 433 -2.46 17.72 32.01
C LEU A 433 -2.82 19.16 31.62
N GLU A 434 -3.40 19.93 32.54
CA GLU A 434 -3.72 21.35 32.31
C GLU A 434 -2.46 22.17 32.07
N ASN A 435 -1.38 21.90 32.82
CA ASN A 435 -0.10 22.58 32.62
C ASN A 435 0.47 22.33 31.22
N LEU A 436 0.50 21.07 30.77
CA LEU A 436 0.98 20.70 29.43
C LEU A 436 0.07 21.23 28.31
N TYR A 437 -1.25 21.18 28.53
CA TYR A 437 -2.24 21.73 27.63
C TYR A 437 -2.02 23.24 27.42
N SER A 438 -1.81 24.01 28.50
CA SER A 438 -1.56 25.45 28.43
C SER A 438 -0.28 25.81 27.66
N ARG A 439 0.71 24.90 27.64
CA ARG A 439 1.95 25.01 26.88
C ARG A 439 1.85 24.48 25.44
N GLN A 440 0.66 24.05 25.03
CA GLN A 440 0.37 23.47 23.71
C GLN A 440 1.18 22.21 23.38
N VAL A 441 1.57 21.43 24.39
CA VAL A 441 2.31 20.17 24.23
C VAL A 441 1.36 19.05 23.80
N ILE A 442 1.75 18.25 22.81
CA ILE A 442 0.97 17.06 22.45
C ILE A 442 1.13 16.02 23.55
N THR A 443 0.02 15.67 24.19
CA THR A 443 0.02 14.78 25.36
C THR A 443 -0.96 13.64 25.15
N ILE A 444 -0.51 12.40 25.37
CA ILE A 444 -1.39 11.23 25.44
C ILE A 444 -1.18 10.59 26.80
N ALA A 445 -2.25 10.48 27.57
CA ALA A 445 -2.21 9.91 28.91
C ALA A 445 -3.22 8.77 29.03
N THR A 446 -2.86 7.69 29.70
CA THR A 446 -3.83 6.66 30.10
C THR A 446 -4.19 6.84 31.57
N THR A 447 -5.42 6.48 31.93
CA THR A 447 -5.89 6.59 33.32
C THR A 447 -7.02 5.62 33.63
N HIS A 448 -7.19 5.36 34.92
CA HIS A 448 -8.31 4.63 35.51
C HIS A 448 -9.27 5.54 36.27
N TYR A 449 -8.91 6.81 36.49
CA TYR A 449 -9.70 7.73 37.28
C TYR A 449 -10.89 8.27 36.49
N SER A 450 -12.08 8.20 37.09
CA SER A 450 -13.31 8.68 36.49
C SER A 450 -13.35 10.21 36.39
N GLU A 451 -12.68 10.90 37.31
CA GLU A 451 -12.50 12.35 37.35
C GLU A 451 -11.83 12.86 36.07
N LEU A 452 -10.85 12.13 35.54
CA LEU A 452 -10.17 12.51 34.30
C LEU A 452 -11.08 12.36 33.07
N LYS A 453 -12.07 11.45 33.10
CA LYS A 453 -13.12 11.39 32.05
C LYS A 453 -13.94 12.68 32.03
N VAL A 454 -14.31 13.19 33.22
CA VAL A 454 -15.08 14.43 33.38
C VAL A 454 -14.25 15.64 32.96
N TYR A 455 -12.96 15.66 33.30
CA TYR A 455 -12.04 16.69 32.85
C TYR A 455 -11.98 16.76 31.32
N ALA A 456 -11.74 15.63 30.65
CA ALA A 456 -11.69 15.59 29.18
C ALA A 456 -13.02 15.99 28.51
N LEU A 457 -14.16 15.79 29.19
CA LEU A 457 -15.48 16.22 28.72
C LEU A 457 -15.73 17.72 28.81
N SER A 458 -15.23 18.34 29.88
CA SER A 458 -15.52 19.73 30.22
C SER A 458 -14.46 20.71 29.71
N THR A 459 -13.25 20.23 29.44
CA THR A 459 -12.12 21.04 29.00
C THR A 459 -11.98 21.03 27.48
N LYS A 460 -12.09 22.22 26.87
CA LYS A 460 -11.83 22.38 25.43
C LYS A 460 -10.36 22.04 25.13
N GLY A 461 -10.11 21.29 24.06
CA GLY A 461 -8.75 20.92 23.63
C GLY A 461 -8.22 19.63 24.27
N VAL A 462 -9.00 19.02 25.17
CA VAL A 462 -8.80 17.68 25.70
C VAL A 462 -9.90 16.78 25.14
N GLU A 463 -9.55 15.55 24.76
CA GLU A 463 -10.51 14.58 24.23
C GLU A 463 -10.37 13.23 24.94
N ASN A 464 -11.49 12.54 25.13
CA ASN A 464 -11.51 11.19 25.68
C ASN A 464 -11.27 10.16 24.58
N ALA A 465 -10.66 9.04 24.95
CA ALA A 465 -10.71 7.82 24.16
C ALA A 465 -10.87 6.60 25.07
N SER A 466 -11.35 5.51 24.50
CA SER A 466 -11.48 4.24 25.21
C SER A 466 -11.12 3.05 24.35
N GLN A 467 -10.68 1.98 25.00
CA GLN A 467 -10.49 0.69 24.35
C GLN A 467 -11.81 -0.07 24.34
N GLU A 468 -12.27 -0.49 23.16
CA GLU A 468 -13.48 -1.27 23.01
C GLU A 468 -13.32 -2.66 23.66
N PHE A 469 -14.35 -3.06 24.42
CA PHE A 469 -14.40 -4.33 25.14
C PHE A 469 -15.68 -5.06 24.78
N ASP A 470 -15.54 -6.29 24.28
CA ASP A 470 -16.68 -7.12 23.96
C ASP A 470 -17.19 -7.86 25.21
N VAL A 471 -18.30 -7.36 25.75
CA VAL A 471 -18.98 -7.93 26.92
C VAL A 471 -19.50 -9.35 26.62
N GLN A 472 -19.83 -9.66 25.36
CA GLN A 472 -20.31 -10.98 24.92
C GLN A 472 -19.21 -12.01 24.70
N THR A 473 -17.95 -11.63 24.62
CA THR A 473 -16.84 -12.61 24.59
C THR A 473 -15.89 -12.48 25.78
N LEU A 474 -16.04 -11.44 26.60
CA LEU A 474 -15.10 -11.01 27.66
C LEU A 474 -13.68 -10.76 27.14
N ARG A 475 -13.56 -10.41 25.86
CA ARG A 475 -12.26 -10.15 25.25
C ARG A 475 -12.14 -8.68 24.88
N PRO A 476 -10.99 -8.05 25.16
CA PRO A 476 -10.69 -6.75 24.58
C PRO A 476 -10.67 -6.88 23.05
N THR A 477 -11.31 -5.96 22.34
CA THR A 477 -11.22 -5.92 20.86
C THR A 477 -9.99 -5.15 20.41
N TYR A 478 -9.29 -4.48 21.34
CA TYR A 478 -8.10 -3.65 21.13
C TYR A 478 -8.30 -2.50 20.14
N LYS A 479 -9.56 -2.09 19.90
CA LYS A 479 -9.89 -0.94 19.08
C LYS A 479 -10.02 0.30 19.93
N LEU A 480 -9.27 1.34 19.59
CA LEU A 480 -9.41 2.66 20.19
C LEU A 480 -10.63 3.39 19.60
N LEU A 481 -11.49 3.89 20.46
CA LEU A 481 -12.63 4.74 20.13
C LEU A 481 -12.38 6.14 20.67
N ILE A 482 -12.06 7.10 19.79
CA ILE A 482 -11.87 8.51 20.15
C ILE A 482 -13.24 9.21 20.25
N GLY A 483 -13.38 10.06 21.27
CA GLY A 483 -14.60 10.77 21.65
C GLY A 483 -15.69 9.86 22.18
N VAL A 484 -15.32 8.73 22.81
CA VAL A 484 -16.24 7.84 23.53
C VAL A 484 -15.57 7.42 24.85
N PRO A 485 -16.19 7.59 26.02
CA PRO A 485 -15.59 7.22 27.29
C PRO A 485 -15.80 5.72 27.54
N GLY A 486 -14.83 5.06 28.19
CA GLY A 486 -14.93 3.63 28.48
C GLY A 486 -15.86 3.35 29.66
N LYS A 487 -16.80 2.41 29.50
CA LYS A 487 -17.62 1.89 30.61
C LYS A 487 -16.83 0.93 31.49
N SER A 488 -17.00 1.05 32.81
CA SER A 488 -16.42 0.14 33.79
C SER A 488 -17.23 -1.18 33.84
N ASN A 489 -16.87 -2.16 32.99
CA ASN A 489 -17.63 -3.42 32.83
C ASN A 489 -17.41 -4.46 33.96
N ALA A 490 -16.92 -4.05 35.13
CA ALA A 490 -16.49 -4.96 36.20
C ALA A 490 -17.60 -5.96 36.62
N PHE A 491 -18.85 -5.51 36.80
CA PHE A 491 -19.96 -6.39 37.18
C PHE A 491 -20.34 -7.40 36.09
N ALA A 492 -20.36 -6.96 34.83
CA ALA A 492 -20.67 -7.84 33.71
C ALA A 492 -19.59 -8.93 33.52
N ILE A 493 -18.33 -8.57 33.77
CA ILE A 493 -17.20 -9.50 33.78
C ILE A 493 -17.33 -10.48 34.96
N SER A 494 -17.53 -9.99 36.18
CA SER A 494 -17.64 -10.81 37.39
C SER A 494 -18.80 -11.80 37.31
N LYS A 495 -19.98 -11.38 36.82
CA LYS A 495 -21.15 -12.27 36.61
C LYS A 495 -20.81 -13.47 35.77
N ARG A 496 -20.07 -13.23 34.69
CA ARG A 496 -19.76 -14.25 33.72
C ARG A 496 -18.55 -15.12 34.10
N LEU A 497 -17.67 -14.61 34.95
CA LEU A 497 -16.64 -15.41 35.64
C LEU A 497 -17.23 -16.33 36.73
N GLY A 498 -18.54 -16.24 36.99
CA GLY A 498 -19.26 -17.11 37.91
C GLY A 498 -19.53 -16.52 39.29
N LEU A 499 -19.32 -15.21 39.48
CA LEU A 499 -19.75 -14.52 40.70
C LEU A 499 -21.28 -14.51 40.77
N SER A 500 -21.85 -14.86 41.92
CA SER A 500 -23.30 -14.97 42.08
C SER A 500 -24.00 -13.62 41.88
N ASP A 501 -25.20 -13.68 41.31
CA ASP A 501 -26.03 -12.48 41.11
C ASP A 501 -26.33 -11.77 42.43
N ASP A 502 -26.50 -12.51 43.52
CA ASP A 502 -26.72 -11.96 44.86
C ASP A 502 -25.55 -11.05 45.32
N ILE A 503 -24.30 -11.48 45.13
CA ILE A 503 -23.11 -10.68 45.51
C ILE A 503 -22.97 -9.47 44.59
N ILE A 504 -23.27 -9.63 43.30
CA ILE A 504 -23.21 -8.53 42.33
C ILE A 504 -24.25 -7.46 42.64
N ASP A 505 -25.47 -7.88 42.97
CA ASP A 505 -26.54 -6.95 43.29
C ASP A 505 -26.31 -6.29 44.66
N GLU A 506 -25.74 -7.00 45.63
CA GLU A 506 -25.26 -6.40 46.88
C GLU A 506 -24.13 -5.39 46.64
N ALA A 507 -23.15 -5.71 45.80
CA ALA A 507 -22.06 -4.80 45.45
C ALA A 507 -22.55 -3.55 44.67
N LYS A 508 -23.54 -3.69 43.78
CA LYS A 508 -24.21 -2.55 43.12
C LYS A 508 -24.96 -1.66 44.12
N ASN A 509 -25.51 -2.23 45.19
CA ASN A 509 -26.20 -1.47 46.23
C ASN A 509 -25.20 -0.72 47.15
N LEU A 510 -24.00 -1.26 47.33
CA LEU A 510 -22.91 -0.64 48.11
C LEU A 510 -22.25 0.54 47.39
N LEU A 511 -22.13 0.47 46.06
CA LEU A 511 -21.86 1.66 45.25
C LEU A 511 -23.09 2.56 45.36
N GLU A 512 -22.98 3.65 46.14
CA GLU A 512 -24.03 4.66 46.21
C GLU A 512 -24.48 4.97 44.77
N GLY A 513 -25.78 4.85 44.48
CA GLY A 513 -26.32 4.94 43.12
C GLY A 513 -26.03 6.24 42.34
N LYS A 514 -25.21 7.14 42.87
CA LYS A 514 -24.63 8.31 42.21
C LYS A 514 -23.51 7.95 41.21
N GLU A 515 -22.57 7.07 41.53
CA GLU A 515 -21.40 6.83 40.66
C GLU A 515 -21.76 6.06 39.38
N ILE A 516 -22.52 4.95 39.50
CA ILE A 516 -22.93 4.13 38.34
C ILE A 516 -23.85 4.94 37.40
N ARG A 517 -24.81 5.70 37.95
CA ARG A 517 -25.68 6.57 37.14
C ARG A 517 -24.91 7.69 36.46
N PHE A 518 -23.85 8.20 37.09
CA PHE A 518 -23.04 9.26 36.53
C PHE A 518 -22.22 8.77 35.33
N GLU A 519 -21.63 7.56 35.39
CA GLU A 519 -20.95 6.95 34.23
C GLU A 519 -21.89 6.72 33.04
N ASP A 520 -23.10 6.22 33.30
CA ASP A 520 -24.11 5.99 32.25
C ASP A 520 -24.56 7.31 31.61
N LEU A 521 -24.84 8.33 32.43
CA LEU A 521 -25.22 9.67 31.93
C LEU A 521 -24.12 10.31 31.08
N ILE A 522 -22.85 10.17 31.49
CA ILE A 522 -21.71 10.66 30.71
C ILE A 522 -21.66 9.98 29.35
N THR A 523 -21.79 8.64 29.33
CA THR A 523 -21.71 7.87 28.08
C THR A 523 -22.85 8.24 27.14
N ASP A 524 -24.07 8.36 27.66
CA ASP A 524 -25.25 8.73 26.87
C ASP A 524 -25.12 10.17 26.32
N LEU A 525 -24.60 11.10 27.11
CA LEU A 525 -24.34 12.47 26.66
C LEU A 525 -23.31 12.53 25.53
N GLU A 526 -22.21 11.78 25.61
CA GLU A 526 -21.21 11.72 24.52
C GLU A 526 -21.78 11.09 23.25
N MET A 527 -22.51 9.97 23.38
CA MET A 527 -23.14 9.32 22.22
C MET A 527 -24.12 10.27 21.53
N ASN A 528 -24.96 10.96 22.30
CA ASN A 528 -25.90 11.95 21.78
C ASN A 528 -25.18 13.16 21.14
N LYS A 529 -24.11 13.68 21.77
CA LYS A 529 -23.28 14.76 21.23
C LYS A 529 -22.64 14.36 19.90
N LYS A 530 -22.06 13.15 19.82
CA LYS A 530 -21.42 12.62 18.62
C LYS A 530 -22.43 12.39 17.50
N GLN A 531 -23.59 11.84 17.81
CA GLN A 531 -24.67 11.68 16.85
C GLN A 531 -25.18 13.02 16.33
N ALA A 532 -25.36 14.02 17.20
CA ALA A 532 -25.77 15.36 16.80
C ALA A 532 -24.71 16.05 15.91
N LEU A 533 -23.42 15.88 16.21
CA LEU A 533 -22.33 16.39 15.36
C LEU A 533 -22.32 15.70 13.98
N TYR A 534 -22.48 14.37 13.92
CA TYR A 534 -22.55 13.63 12.68
C TYR A 534 -23.75 14.06 11.81
N GLU A 535 -24.92 14.22 12.43
CA GLU A 535 -26.13 14.72 11.73
C GLU A 535 -25.92 16.15 11.22
N LYS A 536 -25.27 17.02 12.01
CA LYS A 536 -24.92 18.39 11.59
C LYS A 536 -23.97 18.41 10.40
N GLU A 537 -22.89 17.62 10.41
CA GLU A 537 -21.97 17.53 9.27
C GLU A 537 -22.65 16.99 8.01
N LYS A 538 -23.51 15.99 8.15
CA LYS A 538 -24.29 15.43 7.04
C LYS A 538 -25.25 16.47 6.47
N ALA A 539 -25.94 17.22 7.31
CA ALA A 539 -26.80 18.32 6.90
C ALA A 539 -26.01 19.41 6.15
N GLU A 540 -24.80 19.73 6.62
CA GLU A 540 -23.93 20.71 5.97
C GLU A 540 -23.44 20.26 4.60
N ARG A 541 -23.05 18.98 4.45
CA ARG A 541 -22.70 18.40 3.14
C ARG A 541 -23.88 18.47 2.17
N PHE A 542 -25.08 18.08 2.61
CA PHE A 542 -26.28 18.17 1.79
C PHE A 542 -26.63 19.62 1.43
N ARG A 543 -26.38 20.58 2.32
CA ARG A 543 -26.56 22.00 2.04
C ARG A 543 -25.64 22.47 0.90
N VAL A 544 -24.35 22.16 0.99
CA VAL A 544 -23.36 22.52 -0.04
C VAL A 544 -23.67 21.86 -1.38
N GLU A 545 -24.09 20.60 -1.37
CA GLU A 545 -24.49 19.87 -2.59
C GLU A 545 -25.77 20.47 -3.20
N ALA A 546 -26.77 20.80 -2.38
CA ALA A 546 -27.99 21.45 -2.82
C ALA A 546 -27.71 22.84 -3.44
N GLU A 547 -26.79 23.62 -2.87
CA GLU A 547 -26.37 24.90 -3.44
C GLU A 547 -25.69 24.74 -4.80
N LYS A 548 -24.85 23.71 -4.98
CA LYS A 548 -24.22 23.40 -6.29
C LYS A 548 -25.28 23.02 -7.34
N LEU A 549 -26.17 22.09 -6.99
CA LEU A 549 -27.28 21.68 -7.85
C LEU A 549 -28.18 22.86 -8.22
N GLN A 550 -28.48 23.74 -7.27
CA GLN A 550 -29.29 24.94 -7.52
C GLN A 550 -28.62 25.87 -8.55
N LYS A 551 -27.30 26.08 -8.44
CA LYS A 551 -26.53 26.85 -9.43
C LYS A 551 -26.55 26.19 -10.81
N GLU A 552 -26.38 24.87 -10.89
CA GLU A 552 -26.44 24.14 -12.17
C GLU A 552 -27.83 24.24 -12.81
N VAL A 553 -28.89 24.04 -12.04
CA VAL A 553 -30.28 24.17 -12.52
C VAL A 553 -30.56 25.59 -13.01
N GLN A 554 -30.04 26.61 -12.33
CA GLN A 554 -30.18 28.00 -12.75
C GLN A 554 -29.47 28.23 -14.10
N ILE A 555 -28.23 27.77 -14.27
CA ILE A 555 -27.49 27.85 -15.53
C ILE A 555 -28.25 27.15 -16.67
N GLN A 556 -28.80 25.96 -16.42
CA GLN A 556 -29.58 25.23 -17.42
C GLN A 556 -30.87 25.96 -17.78
N LYS A 557 -31.57 26.53 -16.79
CA LYS A 557 -32.78 27.32 -17.00
C LYS A 557 -32.52 28.55 -17.87
N ASP A 558 -31.41 29.24 -17.62
CA ASP A 558 -31.01 30.42 -18.41
C ASP A 558 -30.64 30.04 -19.85
N LYS A 559 -29.98 28.88 -20.04
CA LYS A 559 -29.72 28.30 -21.39
C LYS A 559 -31.02 27.95 -22.13
N VAL A 560 -31.97 27.31 -21.47
CA VAL A 560 -33.26 26.95 -22.09
C VAL A 560 -34.07 28.21 -22.42
N SER A 561 -34.05 29.22 -21.54
CA SER A 561 -34.75 30.50 -21.78
C SER A 561 -34.18 31.23 -23.00
N SER A 562 -32.85 31.34 -23.09
CA SER A 562 -32.19 31.99 -24.24
C SER A 562 -32.40 31.23 -25.55
N GLN A 563 -32.37 29.89 -25.54
CA GLN A 563 -32.73 29.08 -26.70
C GLN A 563 -34.18 29.30 -27.13
N LYS A 564 -35.11 29.34 -26.16
CA LYS A 564 -36.53 29.58 -26.43
C LYS A 564 -36.75 30.95 -27.06
N GLU A 565 -36.10 31.99 -26.55
CA GLU A 565 -36.18 33.34 -27.12
C GLU A 565 -35.66 33.37 -28.55
N ARG A 566 -34.51 32.72 -28.81
CA ARG A 566 -33.91 32.63 -30.15
C ARG A 566 -34.82 31.93 -31.16
N ILE A 567 -35.40 30.79 -30.79
CA ILE A 567 -36.35 30.07 -31.65
C ILE A 567 -37.59 30.94 -31.92
N LEU A 568 -38.08 31.67 -30.92
CA LEU A 568 -39.22 32.57 -31.09
C LEU A 568 -38.92 33.74 -32.01
N THR A 569 -37.71 34.30 -31.96
CA THR A 569 -37.28 35.37 -32.87
C THR A 569 -37.13 34.84 -34.29
N GLU A 570 -36.47 33.70 -34.48
CA GLU A 570 -36.29 33.06 -35.79
C GLU A 570 -37.65 32.72 -36.41
N ALA A 571 -38.57 32.12 -35.64
CA ALA A 571 -39.92 31.82 -36.11
C ALA A 571 -40.74 33.07 -36.48
N LYS A 572 -40.55 34.19 -35.75
CA LYS A 572 -41.19 35.47 -36.09
C LYS A 572 -40.63 36.03 -37.39
N GLU A 573 -39.31 36.00 -37.58
CA GLU A 573 -38.65 36.46 -38.80
C GLU A 573 -39.09 35.64 -40.02
N GLU A 574 -39.14 34.31 -39.91
CA GLU A 574 -39.66 33.42 -40.95
C GLU A 574 -41.13 33.73 -41.27
N ALA A 575 -41.97 33.91 -40.24
CA ALA A 575 -43.38 34.28 -40.43
C ALA A 575 -43.52 35.64 -41.14
N TYR A 576 -42.70 36.63 -40.80
CA TYR A 576 -42.67 37.92 -41.50
C TYR A 576 -42.20 37.78 -42.95
N ALA A 577 -41.20 36.94 -43.22
CA ALA A 577 -40.73 36.68 -44.59
C ALA A 577 -41.81 36.01 -45.45
N ILE A 578 -42.52 35.02 -44.91
CA ILE A 578 -43.65 34.36 -45.59
C ILE A 578 -44.77 35.37 -45.88
N LEU A 579 -45.16 36.19 -44.89
CA LEU A 579 -46.17 37.23 -45.09
C LEU A 579 -45.75 38.27 -46.13
N TYR A 580 -44.48 38.65 -46.14
CA TYR A 580 -43.94 39.60 -47.12
C TYR A 580 -43.95 39.02 -48.54
N ALA A 581 -43.55 37.75 -48.70
CA ALA A 581 -43.61 37.04 -49.97
C ALA A 581 -45.05 36.90 -50.46
N ALA A 582 -45.98 36.49 -49.59
CA ALA A 582 -47.40 36.40 -49.92
C ALA A 582 -47.99 37.76 -50.34
N LYS A 583 -47.54 38.86 -49.72
CA LYS A 583 -47.95 40.21 -50.11
C LYS A 583 -47.40 40.61 -51.48
N GLN A 584 -46.14 40.30 -51.79
CA GLN A 584 -45.57 40.53 -53.13
C GLN A 584 -46.29 39.70 -54.20
N ASP A 585 -46.58 38.43 -53.92
CA ASP A 585 -47.32 37.56 -54.84
C ASP A 585 -48.73 38.11 -55.08
N ALA A 586 -49.42 38.57 -54.03
CA ALA A 586 -50.71 39.22 -54.15
C ALA A 586 -50.64 40.52 -54.98
N ASP A 587 -49.63 41.38 -54.74
CA ASP A 587 -49.43 42.62 -55.51
C ASP A 587 -49.10 42.34 -56.99
N ASN A 588 -48.35 41.28 -57.28
CA ASN A 588 -48.06 40.83 -58.63
C ASN A 588 -49.31 40.29 -59.33
N ILE A 589 -50.12 39.48 -58.64
CA ILE A 589 -51.41 39.00 -59.16
C ILE A 589 -52.35 40.17 -59.44
N ILE A 590 -52.40 41.19 -58.57
CA ILE A 590 -53.21 42.39 -58.80
C ILE A 590 -52.70 43.17 -60.03
N LYS A 591 -51.38 43.28 -60.21
CA LYS A 591 -50.79 43.89 -61.43
C LYS A 591 -51.16 43.10 -62.69
N ASP A 592 -51.03 41.78 -62.66
CA ASP A 592 -51.35 40.89 -63.78
C ASP A 592 -52.85 40.94 -64.10
N MET A 593 -53.70 40.94 -63.07
CA MET A 593 -55.15 41.10 -63.23
C MET A 593 -55.50 42.46 -63.85
N ASN A 594 -54.85 43.55 -63.43
CA ASN A 594 -55.05 44.88 -64.02
C ASN A 594 -54.54 44.97 -65.48
N GLN A 595 -53.46 44.25 -65.82
CA GLN A 595 -52.97 44.16 -67.21
C GLN A 595 -53.91 43.32 -68.08
N LEU A 596 -54.45 42.21 -67.57
CA LEU A 596 -55.43 41.36 -68.26
C LEU A 596 -56.76 42.10 -68.48
N VAL A 597 -57.20 42.92 -67.53
CA VAL A 597 -58.39 43.79 -67.67
C VAL A 597 -58.13 44.92 -68.68
N LYS A 598 -56.91 45.46 -68.76
CA LYS A 598 -56.56 46.48 -69.78
C LYS A 598 -56.44 45.92 -71.20
N ASN A 599 -56.06 44.65 -71.36
CA ASN A 599 -55.88 44.01 -72.66
C ASN A 599 -57.12 43.26 -73.18
N SER A 600 -58.21 43.22 -72.41
CA SER A 600 -59.49 42.60 -72.81
C SER A 600 -60.49 43.65 -73.33
N LYS A 601 -60.11 44.34 -74.40
CA LYS A 601 -61.12 44.87 -75.34
C LYS A 601 -61.41 43.76 -76.34
N THR A 602 -62.70 43.43 -76.48
CA THR A 602 -63.31 42.40 -77.34
C THR A 602 -63.55 41.04 -76.66
N LEU A 603 -64.84 40.74 -76.46
CA LEU A 603 -65.41 39.65 -75.65
C LEU A 603 -65.66 38.38 -76.48
N THR A 604 -65.38 37.22 -75.89
CA THR A 604 -66.07 35.95 -76.16
C THR A 604 -66.24 35.16 -74.86
N SER A 605 -67.46 34.68 -74.61
CA SER A 605 -67.89 34.02 -73.36
C SER A 605 -67.17 32.70 -73.03
N GLY A 606 -66.45 32.12 -74.00
CA GLY A 606 -65.66 30.89 -73.81
C GLY A 606 -64.27 31.11 -73.19
N ASP A 607 -63.67 32.30 -73.34
CA ASP A 607 -62.33 32.60 -72.80
C ASP A 607 -62.39 33.03 -71.32
N LEU A 608 -63.55 33.53 -70.88
CA LEU A 608 -63.82 33.86 -69.46
C LEU A 608 -63.79 32.62 -68.55
N GLU A 609 -64.15 31.44 -69.07
CA GLU A 609 -64.19 30.20 -68.30
C GLU A 609 -62.80 29.57 -68.16
N LYS A 610 -61.96 29.64 -69.21
CA LYS A 610 -60.54 29.29 -69.13
C LYS A 610 -59.78 30.21 -68.17
N ASN A 611 -60.00 31.53 -68.25
CA ASN A 611 -59.34 32.47 -67.34
C ASN A 611 -59.81 32.31 -65.89
N ARG A 612 -61.10 32.02 -65.64
CA ARG A 612 -61.59 31.67 -64.29
C ARG A 612 -60.99 30.36 -63.78
N SER A 613 -60.77 29.37 -64.65
CA SER A 613 -60.13 28.11 -64.27
C SER A 613 -58.65 28.27 -63.90
N GLN A 614 -57.90 29.10 -64.64
CA GLN A 614 -56.51 29.42 -64.33
C GLN A 614 -56.38 30.23 -63.04
N LEU A 615 -57.29 31.19 -62.81
CA LEU A 615 -57.32 32.00 -61.59
C LEU A 615 -57.70 31.15 -60.36
N ARG A 616 -58.62 30.20 -60.53
CA ARG A 616 -58.98 29.21 -59.50
C ARG A 616 -57.80 28.28 -59.19
N ASN A 617 -57.06 27.84 -60.21
CA ASN A 617 -55.87 27.01 -60.04
C ASN A 617 -54.74 27.75 -59.32
N ALA A 618 -54.49 29.02 -59.67
CA ALA A 618 -53.51 29.87 -58.99
C ALA A 618 -53.90 30.16 -57.52
N LEU A 619 -55.19 30.35 -57.23
CA LEU A 619 -55.72 30.48 -55.87
C LEU A 619 -55.58 29.18 -55.06
N THR A 620 -55.82 28.01 -55.65
CA THR A 620 -55.58 26.72 -54.98
C THR A 620 -54.10 26.41 -54.77
N ASP A 621 -53.20 26.86 -55.67
CA ASP A 621 -51.75 26.76 -55.46
C ASP A 621 -51.27 27.68 -54.33
N LEU A 622 -51.91 28.84 -54.13
CA LEU A 622 -51.66 29.72 -52.98
C LEU A 622 -52.22 29.14 -51.67
N GLU A 623 -53.45 28.58 -51.70
CA GLU A 623 -54.04 27.90 -50.54
C GLU A 623 -53.22 26.69 -50.11
N SER A 624 -52.67 25.92 -51.05
CA SER A 624 -51.82 24.76 -50.74
C SER A 624 -50.43 25.13 -50.19
N LYS A 625 -49.93 26.35 -50.44
CA LYS A 625 -48.69 26.89 -49.86
C LYS A 625 -48.88 27.56 -48.50
N ILE A 626 -50.09 28.04 -48.20
CA ILE A 626 -50.43 28.77 -46.96
C ILE A 626 -51.10 27.85 -45.93
N VAL A 627 -51.70 26.73 -46.36
CA VAL A 627 -52.27 25.71 -45.48
C VAL A 627 -51.38 24.49 -45.44
N SER A 628 -50.44 24.49 -44.50
CA SER A 628 -49.85 23.26 -43.98
C SER A 628 -49.99 23.19 -42.46
N PRO A 629 -51.04 22.54 -41.95
CA PRO A 629 -50.97 21.76 -40.75
C PRO A 629 -50.96 20.26 -41.12
N SER A 630 -49.97 19.56 -40.55
CA SER A 630 -49.90 18.12 -40.31
C SER A 630 -49.98 17.16 -41.51
N ARG A 631 -48.90 16.37 -41.64
CA ARG A 631 -48.91 15.05 -42.27
C ARG A 631 -50.14 14.25 -41.79
N LYS A 632 -51.13 14.08 -42.65
CA LYS A 632 -52.08 12.96 -42.61
C LYS A 632 -51.65 11.93 -43.64
N GLN A 633 -50.89 10.93 -43.20
CA GLN A 633 -50.92 9.65 -43.89
C GLN A 633 -52.28 9.00 -43.55
N LYS A 634 -53.17 8.90 -44.55
CA LYS A 634 -54.30 7.98 -44.50
C LYS A 634 -53.74 6.56 -44.58
N ALA A 635 -53.87 5.77 -43.52
CA ALA A 635 -53.88 4.31 -43.63
C ALA A 635 -55.30 3.80 -43.38
N THR A 636 -55.67 2.79 -44.15
CA THR A 636 -56.98 2.17 -44.30
C THR A 636 -57.56 1.68 -42.97
N SER A 637 -58.75 2.18 -42.60
CA SER A 637 -59.57 1.62 -41.52
C SER A 637 -59.96 0.17 -41.83
N PRO A 638 -59.75 -0.79 -40.92
CA PRO A 638 -60.13 -2.19 -41.12
C PRO A 638 -61.64 -2.38 -40.98
N THR A 639 -62.26 -3.10 -41.91
CA THR A 639 -63.72 -3.32 -41.98
C THR A 639 -64.29 -4.22 -40.87
N SER A 640 -63.42 -4.85 -40.05
CA SER A 640 -63.82 -5.61 -38.86
C SER A 640 -62.64 -5.79 -37.91
N VAL A 641 -62.86 -5.63 -36.61
CA VAL A 641 -61.85 -5.81 -35.54
C VAL A 641 -62.35 -6.86 -34.54
N LYS A 642 -61.53 -7.83 -34.13
CA LYS A 642 -61.88 -8.87 -33.17
C LYS A 642 -61.29 -8.59 -31.78
N LYS A 643 -61.93 -9.14 -30.75
CA LYS A 643 -61.43 -9.07 -29.37
C LYS A 643 -60.08 -9.79 -29.29
N GLY A 644 -59.05 -9.08 -28.83
CA GLY A 644 -57.66 -9.57 -28.74
C GLY A 644 -56.71 -8.95 -29.77
N ASP A 645 -57.21 -8.28 -30.81
CA ASP A 645 -56.35 -7.70 -31.84
C ASP A 645 -55.57 -6.49 -31.31
N THR A 646 -54.30 -6.37 -31.73
CA THR A 646 -53.45 -5.21 -31.43
C THR A 646 -53.70 -4.12 -32.48
N VAL A 647 -54.14 -2.96 -32.01
CA VAL A 647 -54.55 -1.85 -32.86
C VAL A 647 -53.85 -0.56 -32.47
N HIS A 648 -53.63 0.32 -33.45
CA HIS A 648 -53.14 1.69 -33.22
C HIS A 648 -54.29 2.68 -33.31
N VAL A 649 -54.49 3.50 -32.29
CA VAL A 649 -55.54 4.52 -32.24
C VAL A 649 -54.95 5.88 -32.61
N TYR A 650 -55.41 6.49 -33.71
CA TYR A 650 -54.78 7.68 -34.27
C TYR A 650 -55.00 8.95 -33.45
N SER A 651 -56.21 9.17 -32.91
CA SER A 651 -56.49 10.35 -32.08
C SER A 651 -55.63 10.45 -30.82
N LEU A 652 -55.11 9.33 -30.32
CA LEU A 652 -54.33 9.24 -29.09
C LEU A 652 -52.87 8.83 -29.32
N ASP A 653 -52.51 8.53 -30.58
CA ASP A 653 -51.20 8.03 -31.02
C ASP A 653 -50.61 6.92 -30.11
N GLN A 654 -51.44 5.96 -29.71
CA GLN A 654 -51.06 4.85 -28.86
C GLN A 654 -51.59 3.51 -29.37
N SER A 655 -50.79 2.46 -29.18
CA SER A 655 -51.18 1.09 -29.48
C SER A 655 -51.86 0.44 -28.28
N GLY A 656 -52.92 -0.32 -28.53
CA GLY A 656 -53.70 -1.01 -27.51
C GLY A 656 -54.35 -2.29 -28.03
N THR A 657 -54.93 -3.07 -27.13
CA THR A 657 -55.61 -4.33 -27.47
C THR A 657 -57.11 -4.18 -27.39
N VAL A 658 -57.83 -4.77 -28.34
CA VAL A 658 -59.29 -4.65 -28.42
C VAL A 658 -59.94 -5.56 -27.38
N ILE A 659 -60.73 -5.00 -26.47
CA ILE A 659 -61.38 -5.73 -25.36
C ILE A 659 -62.79 -6.19 -25.75
N SER A 660 -63.47 -5.48 -26.64
CA SER A 660 -64.83 -5.83 -27.09
C SER A 660 -65.03 -5.53 -28.57
N ALA A 661 -65.89 -6.31 -29.23
CA ALA A 661 -66.25 -6.09 -30.62
C ALA A 661 -67.08 -4.80 -30.80
N PRO A 662 -67.17 -4.23 -32.02
CA PRO A 662 -67.86 -2.97 -32.27
C PRO A 662 -69.36 -3.07 -31.93
N ASN A 663 -69.90 -2.07 -31.24
CA ASN A 663 -71.34 -1.94 -31.02
C ASN A 663 -72.05 -1.39 -32.29
N ASN A 664 -73.39 -1.35 -32.32
CA ASN A 664 -74.17 -0.86 -33.48
C ASN A 664 -73.89 0.60 -33.89
N LYS A 665 -73.12 1.37 -33.11
CA LYS A 665 -72.67 2.73 -33.43
C LYS A 665 -71.20 2.79 -33.90
N GLY A 666 -70.55 1.64 -34.06
CA GLY A 666 -69.16 1.52 -34.52
C GLY A 666 -68.11 1.82 -33.45
N GLU A 667 -68.47 1.85 -32.17
CA GLU A 667 -67.53 2.07 -31.07
C GLU A 667 -66.98 0.74 -30.54
N VAL A 668 -65.67 0.71 -30.29
CA VAL A 668 -64.86 -0.42 -29.84
C VAL A 668 -64.17 -0.05 -28.53
N GLN A 669 -64.17 -0.93 -27.54
CA GLN A 669 -63.43 -0.69 -26.30
C GLN A 669 -62.01 -1.23 -26.43
N VAL A 670 -61.02 -0.35 -26.29
CA VAL A 670 -59.59 -0.66 -26.47
C VAL A 670 -58.84 -0.40 -25.17
N GLN A 671 -57.95 -1.32 -24.80
CA GLN A 671 -57.04 -1.20 -23.67
C GLN A 671 -55.73 -0.58 -24.13
N LEU A 672 -55.48 0.65 -23.70
CA LEU A 672 -54.24 1.38 -23.94
C LEU A 672 -53.42 1.36 -22.64
N GLY A 673 -52.59 0.33 -22.47
CA GLY A 673 -51.85 0.09 -21.23
C GLY A 673 -52.77 -0.21 -20.04
N ILE A 674 -52.80 0.69 -19.05
CA ILE A 674 -53.61 0.56 -17.82
C ILE A 674 -55.01 1.20 -17.92
N MET A 675 -55.33 1.90 -19.01
CA MET A 675 -56.61 2.57 -19.22
C MET A 675 -57.46 1.86 -20.28
N GLN A 676 -58.77 1.84 -20.09
CA GLN A 676 -59.75 1.32 -21.06
C GLN A 676 -60.63 2.46 -21.58
N THR A 677 -60.68 2.65 -22.92
CA THR A 677 -61.43 3.74 -23.56
C THR A 677 -62.28 3.22 -24.71
N LYS A 678 -63.41 3.87 -24.99
CA LYS A 678 -64.26 3.59 -26.16
C LYS A 678 -63.86 4.51 -27.31
N VAL A 679 -63.53 3.95 -28.46
CA VAL A 679 -63.07 4.67 -29.66
C VAL A 679 -63.81 4.14 -30.89
N ASN A 680 -64.06 4.99 -31.89
CA ASN A 680 -64.75 4.56 -33.09
C ASN A 680 -63.81 3.73 -33.99
N ILE A 681 -64.32 2.68 -34.62
CA ILE A 681 -63.56 1.79 -35.51
C ILE A 681 -62.85 2.54 -36.66
N SER A 682 -63.35 3.70 -37.08
CA SER A 682 -62.72 4.55 -38.10
C SER A 682 -61.41 5.19 -37.64
N ASP A 683 -61.16 5.26 -36.34
CA ASP A 683 -60.01 5.91 -35.71
C ASP A 683 -58.92 4.90 -35.29
N ILE A 684 -59.04 3.66 -35.80
CA ILE A 684 -58.26 2.49 -35.37
C ILE A 684 -57.70 1.79 -36.61
N THR A 685 -56.47 1.26 -36.53
CA THR A 685 -55.90 0.39 -37.57
C THR A 685 -55.34 -0.92 -36.99
N LEU A 686 -55.58 -2.04 -37.69
CA LEU A 686 -55.04 -3.35 -37.32
C LEU A 686 -53.55 -3.40 -37.65
N LYS A 687 -52.73 -3.76 -36.66
CA LYS A 687 -51.32 -4.03 -36.88
C LYS A 687 -51.19 -5.51 -37.28
N GLN A 688 -50.89 -5.80 -38.55
CA GLN A 688 -50.58 -7.16 -38.99
C GLN A 688 -49.15 -7.52 -38.58
N ASP A 689 -48.99 -8.64 -37.87
CA ASP A 689 -47.69 -9.21 -37.52
C ASP A 689 -47.01 -9.75 -38.78
N ASN A 690 -45.99 -9.02 -39.26
CA ASN A 690 -44.89 -9.58 -40.02
C ASN A 690 -43.59 -9.19 -39.31
N SER A 691 -43.07 -10.17 -38.56
CA SER A 691 -41.69 -10.41 -38.13
C SER A 691 -40.72 -9.22 -38.09
N GLY A 692 -40.29 -8.88 -36.86
CA GLY A 692 -38.99 -8.22 -36.63
C GLY A 692 -39.00 -7.16 -35.55
N GLU A 693 -38.77 -7.61 -34.30
CA GLU A 693 -38.05 -6.92 -33.22
C GLU A 693 -38.48 -5.52 -32.71
N VAL A 694 -38.12 -5.31 -31.44
CA VAL A 694 -38.00 -4.03 -30.70
C VAL A 694 -39.25 -3.52 -29.96
N SER A 695 -39.39 -4.08 -28.76
CA SER A 695 -39.51 -3.41 -27.46
C SER A 695 -40.04 -1.97 -27.41
N ASN A 696 -41.30 -1.87 -26.98
CA ASN A 696 -41.90 -0.63 -26.50
C ASN A 696 -41.68 -0.49 -24.98
N LYS A 697 -40.93 0.54 -24.57
CA LYS A 697 -41.04 1.15 -23.24
C LYS A 697 -41.84 2.43 -23.39
N ARG A 698 -42.87 2.62 -22.57
CA ARG A 698 -42.98 3.81 -21.71
C ARG A 698 -44.03 3.64 -20.62
N SER A 699 -43.67 4.25 -19.50
CA SER A 699 -44.32 4.36 -18.19
C SER A 699 -45.68 5.06 -18.21
N PRO A 700 -46.39 5.04 -17.05
CA PRO A 700 -46.67 6.33 -16.42
C PRO A 700 -46.56 6.37 -14.88
N ARG A 701 -46.21 7.56 -14.36
CA ARG A 701 -46.53 8.07 -13.01
C ARG A 701 -48.03 8.51 -13.01
N THR A 702 -48.81 8.53 -11.92
CA THR A 702 -48.72 9.46 -10.76
C THR A 702 -49.69 9.14 -9.59
N SER A 703 -49.18 9.34 -8.36
CA SER A 703 -49.75 9.96 -7.13
C SER A 703 -51.12 9.56 -6.51
N GLY A 704 -51.05 9.00 -5.30
CA GLY A 704 -51.53 9.71 -4.09
C GLY A 704 -52.57 9.04 -3.16
N LYS A 705 -52.15 8.16 -2.23
CA LYS A 705 -52.48 8.21 -0.77
C LYS A 705 -51.89 7.02 0.01
N LYS A 706 -51.18 7.36 1.08
CA LYS A 706 -50.89 6.65 2.34
C LYS A 706 -50.66 5.12 2.35
N MET A 707 -49.43 4.82 2.76
CA MET A 707 -48.96 3.73 3.61
C MET A 707 -49.04 2.29 3.11
N ASP A 708 -47.87 1.67 3.20
CA ASP A 708 -47.58 0.26 3.39
C ASP A 708 -47.42 -0.68 2.19
N LEU A 709 -46.24 -1.34 2.19
CA LEU A 709 -46.03 -2.75 1.80
C LEU A 709 -45.96 -3.16 0.32
N ASN A 710 -45.46 -2.34 -0.61
CA ASN A 710 -45.23 -2.82 -2.00
C ASN A 710 -43.92 -2.32 -2.64
N LYS A 711 -42.77 -2.78 -2.14
CA LYS A 711 -41.46 -2.59 -2.78
C LYS A 711 -40.91 -3.85 -3.46
N SER A 712 -41.78 -4.78 -3.85
CA SER A 712 -41.42 -6.12 -4.31
C SER A 712 -41.81 -6.47 -5.76
N LEU A 713 -42.11 -5.51 -6.65
CA LEU A 713 -42.65 -5.87 -7.98
C LEU A 713 -42.09 -5.12 -9.21
N SER A 714 -40.89 -4.54 -9.17
CA SER A 714 -40.19 -4.18 -10.43
C SER A 714 -38.66 -4.11 -10.28
N MET A 715 -38.04 -5.23 -9.90
CA MET A 715 -36.59 -5.39 -10.04
C MET A 715 -36.27 -5.79 -11.48
N SER A 716 -35.28 -5.13 -12.11
CA SER A 716 -34.77 -5.54 -13.41
C SER A 716 -34.05 -6.87 -13.25
N SER A 717 -34.24 -7.82 -14.17
CA SER A 717 -33.54 -9.11 -14.22
C SER A 717 -32.08 -8.99 -14.68
N GLU A 718 -31.64 -7.77 -14.99
CA GLU A 718 -30.30 -7.47 -15.49
C GLU A 718 -29.68 -6.32 -14.70
N LEU A 719 -28.38 -6.43 -14.46
CA LEU A 719 -27.52 -5.40 -13.87
C LEU A 719 -26.33 -5.13 -14.81
N ASP A 720 -26.15 -3.87 -15.20
CA ASP A 720 -25.01 -3.44 -16.02
C ASP A 720 -23.96 -2.74 -15.13
N VAL A 721 -22.75 -3.30 -15.11
CA VAL A 721 -21.59 -2.80 -14.34
C VAL A 721 -20.43 -2.41 -15.26
N ARG A 722 -20.69 -2.16 -16.55
CA ARG A 722 -19.67 -1.66 -17.47
C ARG A 722 -19.28 -0.23 -17.11
N GLY A 723 -17.98 0.04 -17.12
CA GLY A 723 -17.43 1.38 -16.85
C GLY A 723 -17.19 1.70 -15.37
N THR A 724 -17.49 0.77 -14.46
CA THR A 724 -17.15 0.90 -13.03
C THR A 724 -15.82 0.21 -12.71
N THR A 725 -15.17 0.60 -11.63
CA THR A 725 -14.02 -0.12 -11.08
C THR A 725 -14.45 -1.46 -10.47
N SER A 726 -13.50 -2.38 -10.24
CA SER A 726 -13.81 -3.72 -9.69
C SER A 726 -14.49 -3.65 -8.31
N ASP A 727 -14.05 -2.74 -7.44
CA ASP A 727 -14.58 -2.63 -6.06
C ASP A 727 -15.99 -2.02 -6.03
N GLU A 728 -16.25 -1.03 -6.90
CA GLU A 728 -17.58 -0.46 -7.09
C GLU A 728 -18.55 -1.48 -7.67
N ALA A 729 -18.11 -2.27 -8.66
CA ALA A 729 -18.92 -3.32 -9.27
C ALA A 729 -19.32 -4.40 -8.26
N LEU A 730 -18.40 -4.82 -7.39
CA LEU A 730 -18.67 -5.82 -6.35
C LEU A 730 -19.75 -5.36 -5.37
N THR A 731 -19.67 -4.11 -4.91
CA THR A 731 -20.66 -3.53 -4.01
C THR A 731 -22.05 -3.44 -4.65
N LEU A 732 -22.11 -3.07 -5.94
CA LEU A 732 -23.35 -3.02 -6.70
C LEU A 732 -23.96 -4.41 -6.94
N VAL A 733 -23.12 -5.39 -7.25
CA VAL A 733 -23.53 -6.78 -7.48
C VAL A 733 -24.06 -7.43 -6.20
N GLU A 734 -23.40 -7.25 -5.05
CA GLU A 734 -23.88 -7.81 -3.77
C GLU A 734 -25.27 -7.29 -3.41
N LYS A 735 -25.42 -5.96 -3.41
CA LYS A 735 -26.70 -5.32 -3.09
C LYS A 735 -27.81 -5.78 -4.04
N TYR A 736 -27.51 -5.88 -5.33
CA TYR A 736 -28.46 -6.32 -6.33
C TYR A 736 -28.83 -7.81 -6.18
N LEU A 737 -27.89 -8.68 -5.81
CA LEU A 737 -28.16 -10.09 -5.58
C LEU A 737 -28.99 -10.34 -4.31
N ASP A 738 -28.74 -9.57 -3.24
CA ASP A 738 -29.58 -9.61 -2.04
C ASP A 738 -31.02 -9.19 -2.37
N ASP A 739 -31.18 -8.08 -3.09
CA ASP A 739 -32.48 -7.58 -3.52
C ASP A 739 -33.19 -8.56 -4.49
N ALA A 740 -32.44 -9.24 -5.38
CA ALA A 740 -32.97 -10.22 -6.32
C ALA A 740 -33.40 -11.53 -5.65
N TYR A 741 -32.64 -11.97 -4.64
CA TYR A 741 -32.97 -13.14 -3.82
C TYR A 741 -34.23 -12.88 -2.98
N LEU A 742 -34.33 -11.70 -2.35
CA LEU A 742 -35.54 -11.26 -1.63
C LEU A 742 -36.77 -11.13 -2.54
N SER A 743 -36.55 -10.89 -3.84
CA SER A 743 -37.61 -10.81 -4.85
C SER A 743 -37.94 -12.15 -5.52
N HIS A 744 -37.33 -13.26 -5.07
CA HIS A 744 -37.51 -14.61 -5.60
C HIS A 744 -37.30 -14.74 -7.12
N LEU A 745 -36.34 -14.00 -7.68
CA LEU A 745 -35.97 -14.16 -9.08
C LEU A 745 -35.17 -15.46 -9.27
N PRO A 746 -35.60 -16.38 -10.17
CA PRO A 746 -34.90 -17.65 -10.37
C PRO A 746 -33.52 -17.46 -11.01
N GLN A 747 -33.36 -16.39 -11.79
CA GLN A 747 -32.14 -16.11 -12.54
C GLN A 747 -31.98 -14.61 -12.77
N VAL A 748 -30.73 -14.14 -12.72
CA VAL A 748 -30.35 -12.76 -13.01
C VAL A 748 -29.10 -12.69 -13.89
N THR A 749 -28.98 -11.60 -14.63
CA THR A 749 -27.92 -11.39 -15.63
C THR A 749 -27.04 -10.20 -15.25
N ILE A 750 -25.73 -10.41 -15.15
CA ILE A 750 -24.74 -9.37 -14.84
C ILE A 750 -23.90 -9.07 -16.08
N ILE A 751 -23.98 -7.85 -16.59
CA ILE A 751 -23.27 -7.39 -17.78
C ILE A 751 -21.99 -6.67 -17.33
N HIS A 752 -20.83 -7.26 -17.59
CA HIS A 752 -19.51 -6.71 -17.20
C HIS A 752 -18.62 -6.38 -18.40
N GLY A 753 -19.03 -6.73 -19.62
CA GLY A 753 -18.28 -6.49 -20.86
C GLY A 753 -17.12 -7.47 -21.09
N LYS A 754 -16.56 -7.45 -22.31
CA LYS A 754 -15.56 -8.43 -22.80
C LYS A 754 -14.09 -8.03 -22.57
N GLY A 755 -13.79 -6.84 -22.04
CA GLY A 755 -12.47 -6.16 -22.02
C GLY A 755 -11.26 -6.96 -21.49
N THR A 756 -10.55 -6.49 -20.45
CA THR A 756 -9.37 -7.21 -19.90
C THR A 756 -9.75 -8.44 -19.05
N GLY A 757 -11.04 -8.69 -18.83
CA GLY A 757 -11.54 -9.79 -18.00
C GLY A 757 -11.44 -9.56 -16.49
N ALA A 758 -10.91 -8.41 -16.03
CA ALA A 758 -10.74 -8.09 -14.61
C ALA A 758 -12.07 -8.08 -13.84
N LEU A 759 -13.09 -7.37 -14.36
CA LEU A 759 -14.44 -7.33 -13.77
C LEU A 759 -15.09 -8.72 -13.72
N ARG A 760 -14.93 -9.52 -14.79
CA ARG A 760 -15.42 -10.91 -14.84
C ARG A 760 -14.82 -11.75 -13.71
N MET A 761 -13.49 -11.69 -13.54
CA MET A 761 -12.79 -12.48 -12.52
C MET A 761 -13.18 -12.04 -11.11
N ALA A 762 -13.32 -10.73 -10.87
CA ALA A 762 -13.77 -10.19 -9.60
C ALA A 762 -15.19 -10.68 -9.25
N ILE A 763 -16.14 -10.54 -10.19
CA ILE A 763 -17.54 -10.96 -10.00
C ILE A 763 -17.64 -12.47 -9.80
N HIS A 764 -16.95 -13.30 -10.60
CA HIS A 764 -16.95 -14.75 -10.43
C HIS A 764 -16.33 -15.20 -9.10
N SER A 765 -15.29 -14.51 -8.63
CA SER A 765 -14.67 -14.77 -7.33
C SER A 765 -15.64 -14.47 -6.18
N GLN A 766 -16.44 -13.41 -6.30
CA GLN A 766 -17.42 -13.05 -5.30
C GLN A 766 -18.66 -13.95 -5.30
N LEU A 767 -19.19 -14.29 -6.49
CA LEU A 767 -20.33 -15.20 -6.62
C LEU A 767 -20.09 -16.57 -5.98
N LYS A 768 -18.84 -17.07 -5.96
CA LYS A 768 -18.48 -18.32 -5.26
C LYS A 768 -18.64 -18.25 -3.74
N LYS A 769 -18.60 -17.06 -3.15
CA LYS A 769 -18.69 -16.86 -1.69
C LYS A 769 -20.14 -16.72 -1.19
N ILE A 770 -21.08 -16.43 -2.09
CA ILE A 770 -22.48 -16.13 -1.75
C ILE A 770 -23.29 -17.43 -1.66
N LYS A 771 -23.84 -17.74 -0.47
CA LYS A 771 -24.47 -19.04 -0.17
C LYS A 771 -25.79 -19.31 -0.90
N TYR A 772 -26.52 -18.26 -1.28
CA TYR A 772 -27.81 -18.35 -1.95
C TYR A 772 -27.71 -18.34 -3.49
N VAL A 773 -26.50 -18.28 -4.04
CA VAL A 773 -26.26 -18.55 -5.46
C VAL A 773 -26.20 -20.07 -5.66
N LYS A 774 -27.00 -20.58 -6.61
CA LYS A 774 -27.08 -22.00 -6.95
C LYS A 774 -26.03 -22.40 -7.96
N ALA A 775 -25.89 -21.63 -9.04
CA ALA A 775 -24.89 -21.81 -10.09
C ALA A 775 -24.69 -20.50 -10.86
N PHE A 776 -23.55 -20.36 -11.54
CA PHE A 776 -23.34 -19.25 -12.48
C PHE A 776 -22.54 -19.72 -13.69
N ARG A 777 -22.82 -19.14 -14.86
CA ARG A 777 -22.14 -19.44 -16.12
C ARG A 777 -21.97 -18.17 -16.96
N LEU A 778 -21.08 -18.23 -17.95
CA LEU A 778 -21.04 -17.18 -18.98
C LEU A 778 -22.26 -17.30 -19.90
N GLY A 779 -22.64 -16.17 -20.51
CA GLY A 779 -23.68 -16.14 -21.52
C GLY A 779 -23.31 -17.01 -22.72
N VAL A 780 -24.32 -17.60 -23.38
CA VAL A 780 -24.14 -18.31 -24.65
C VAL A 780 -24.48 -17.40 -25.85
N TYR A 781 -24.38 -17.93 -27.07
CA TYR A 781 -24.73 -17.21 -28.30
C TYR A 781 -26.17 -16.70 -28.23
N GLY A 782 -26.36 -15.38 -28.32
CA GLY A 782 -27.64 -14.68 -28.10
C GLY A 782 -27.81 -13.99 -26.74
N GLU A 783 -26.99 -14.31 -25.73
CA GLU A 783 -27.05 -13.77 -24.35
C GLU A 783 -25.89 -12.81 -24.00
N GLY A 784 -25.05 -12.43 -24.98
CA GLY A 784 -23.89 -11.56 -24.76
C GLY A 784 -22.54 -12.29 -24.54
N GLU A 785 -22.53 -13.62 -24.69
CA GLU A 785 -21.34 -14.48 -24.65
C GLU A 785 -20.44 -14.23 -23.42
N THR A 786 -19.13 -14.04 -23.63
CA THR A 786 -18.12 -13.83 -22.59
C THR A 786 -18.20 -12.48 -21.89
N GLY A 787 -19.08 -11.58 -22.34
CA GLY A 787 -19.28 -10.25 -21.74
C GLY A 787 -20.35 -10.19 -20.65
N VAL A 788 -21.01 -11.32 -20.39
CA VAL A 788 -22.16 -11.43 -19.50
C VAL A 788 -22.01 -12.69 -18.64
N THR A 789 -22.41 -12.57 -17.37
CA THR A 789 -22.50 -13.70 -16.43
C THR A 789 -23.95 -13.88 -16.00
N ILE A 790 -24.46 -15.09 -16.17
CA ILE A 790 -25.80 -15.48 -15.75
C ILE A 790 -25.69 -16.22 -14.43
N VAL A 791 -26.49 -15.78 -13.45
CA VAL A 791 -26.48 -16.28 -12.07
C VAL A 791 -27.85 -16.87 -11.76
N GLU A 792 -27.89 -18.14 -11.38
CA GLU A 792 -29.08 -18.84 -10.91
C GLU A 792 -29.11 -18.78 -9.37
N LEU A 793 -30.21 -18.32 -8.80
CA LEU A 793 -30.40 -18.19 -7.36
C LEU A 793 -31.15 -19.43 -6.82
N LYS A 794 -30.98 -19.74 -5.53
CA LYS A 794 -31.55 -20.94 -4.89
C LYS A 794 -33.03 -20.86 -4.60
#